data_AF-A0A8B6GWH4-F1
#
_entry.id   AF-A0A8B6GWH4-F1
#
_cell.length_a   1.000
_cell.length_b   1.000
_cell.length_c   1.000
_cell.angle_alpha   90.00
_cell.angle_beta   90.00
_cell.angle_gamma   90.00
#
_symmetry.space_group_name_H-M   'P 1'
#
loop_
_entity.id
_entity.type
_entity.pdbx_description
1 polymer ?
#
loop_
_entity_poly.entity_id
_entity_poly.type
_entity_poly.pdbx_seq_one_letter_code
_entity_poly.pdbx_strand_id
1 'polypeptide(L)'
;IKLPKRATSQRMRALGIFPGAVVLRGKDWSYGTQDGGHGSEGKVTEIRNYGGDTGARNAVKVTWKNGEVNVYKLGAGGKVDLKFMEPGVGTDYYRDHLDIPDSVDVPSKQTDSSARITRETSTFEGNESSTEEAETSSVDTVLHVGDRVCVFIPAEDLKQVQRGRGGWSMRMTECIGRIGKVKNIESDEIIEVEYDGNTWQFYQGALRKVYDIKPGDTVKIISEPKTVELLQKGHGGWEDAMIKACGKVGKVEKIDSDGDVVVQFGQQVWVYSPASMIPAPGKKVDTLEGKQETSFATSRRGAENVQDDLADSLARLVANLVVLGHQQRLQTIGPEQMIQACAKGDVASVQQLIKMKKDLVNCKFKDLTPLMIASHEGHMDIAKLLLASGATINTKTSENNTALLTAAAGKKEMLALYLVSQGATVTEIAKNGRSLAHHASYCGMFALLKAVLEKGCDPNVQDIEGDTALHDAIAKGHDRAVNILLSHPNINTTLVNKKDFHPLMFAALKENEFAVEKLLDKSQSLMKMTKSDGKSALHIAAFNDHRQVASILILKGKANVNFKDKQGLTPLHLACHEAYFDMVKLLMQNGADVNIKDNDGDTPLHLILGIQQRPPVTGLLGLMLMAQPNDDNDRFKIACLLMENKANIQTTNNNGKTPLQVCRSQRVKNAVENYIRQKQPQQQKPATTRGATGDPFVDLLAALLVKPCANCRENVANAKFVPCGHKLVCEECSLRFNVCPQCRLPVQARLDNQGRRIVLEDPCQVQ
;
A
#
# COMPACT_ATOMS: atom_id res chain seq x y z
N ILE A 1 -19.58 -32.50 9.98
CA ILE A 1 -20.95 -32.41 10.54
C ILE A 1 -21.71 -33.71 10.18
N LYS A 2 -22.48 -34.31 11.09
CA LYS A 2 -23.37 -35.46 10.75
C LYS A 2 -24.73 -34.91 10.32
N LEU A 3 -25.05 -35.01 9.03
CA LEU A 3 -26.31 -34.53 8.47
C LEU A 3 -27.36 -35.66 8.42
N PRO A 4 -28.67 -35.36 8.54
CA PRO A 4 -29.74 -36.36 8.43
C PRO A 4 -29.77 -37.04 7.04
N LYS A 5 -30.41 -38.21 6.92
CA LYS A 5 -30.60 -38.83 5.60
C LYS A 5 -31.60 -38.00 4.77
N ARG A 6 -31.30 -37.71 3.50
CA ARG A 6 -32.20 -36.91 2.62
C ARG A 6 -33.64 -37.48 2.52
N ALA A 7 -33.80 -38.79 2.66
CA ALA A 7 -35.11 -39.45 2.67
C ALA A 7 -36.03 -39.01 3.85
N THR A 8 -35.47 -38.42 4.91
CA THR A 8 -36.22 -37.92 6.08
C THR A 8 -36.16 -36.39 6.23
N SER A 9 -35.57 -35.67 5.27
CA SER A 9 -35.42 -34.20 5.32
C SER A 9 -36.37 -33.50 4.35
N GLN A 10 -36.80 -32.29 4.72
CA GLN A 10 -37.74 -31.51 3.92
C GLN A 10 -37.06 -30.95 2.67
N ARG A 11 -37.55 -31.37 1.50
CA ARG A 11 -37.18 -30.80 0.20
C ARG A 11 -37.92 -29.49 -0.01
N MET A 12 -37.19 -28.37 -0.13
CA MET A 12 -37.72 -27.04 -0.39
C MET A 12 -37.27 -26.52 -1.75
N ARG A 13 -38.04 -25.60 -2.34
CA ARG A 13 -37.73 -24.99 -3.64
C ARG A 13 -36.98 -23.67 -3.44
N ALA A 14 -35.90 -23.45 -4.18
CA ALA A 14 -35.22 -22.16 -4.16
C ALA A 14 -36.04 -21.09 -4.89
N LEU A 15 -36.07 -19.87 -4.35
CA LEU A 15 -36.71 -18.69 -4.93
C LEU A 15 -35.69 -17.53 -4.90
N GLY A 16 -35.60 -16.75 -5.98
CA GLY A 16 -34.60 -15.68 -6.11
C GLY A 16 -34.37 -15.27 -7.55
N ILE A 17 -33.14 -14.85 -7.89
CA ILE A 17 -32.76 -14.40 -9.25
C ILE A 17 -32.45 -15.60 -10.16
N PHE A 18 -33.48 -16.42 -10.41
CA PHE A 18 -33.46 -17.55 -11.34
C PHE A 18 -34.17 -17.19 -12.67
N PRO A 19 -34.05 -18.00 -13.73
CA PRO A 19 -34.82 -17.80 -14.96
C PRO A 19 -36.31 -17.63 -14.69
N GLY A 20 -36.92 -16.64 -15.33
CA GLY A 20 -38.29 -16.20 -15.09
C GLY A 20 -38.44 -15.05 -14.10
N ALA A 21 -37.43 -14.76 -13.25
CA ALA A 21 -37.47 -13.64 -12.31
C ALA A 21 -37.62 -12.28 -13.01
N VAL A 22 -38.39 -11.37 -12.41
CA VAL A 22 -38.44 -9.96 -12.82
C VAL A 22 -37.47 -9.17 -11.94
N VAL A 23 -36.55 -8.44 -12.57
CA VAL A 23 -35.42 -7.77 -11.92
C VAL A 23 -35.34 -6.28 -12.25
N LEU A 24 -34.70 -5.55 -11.35
CA LEU A 24 -34.32 -4.15 -11.44
C LEU A 24 -32.84 -4.00 -11.10
N ARG A 25 -32.28 -2.81 -11.35
CA ARG A 25 -30.95 -2.41 -10.85
C ARG A 25 -30.79 -2.69 -9.35
N GLY A 26 -29.71 -3.38 -9.02
CA GLY A 26 -29.24 -3.66 -7.67
C GLY A 26 -28.28 -2.59 -7.16
N LYS A 27 -27.62 -2.90 -6.04
CA LYS A 27 -26.78 -1.95 -5.29
C LYS A 27 -25.52 -1.52 -6.06
N ASP A 28 -24.89 -2.47 -6.76
CA ASP A 28 -23.55 -2.27 -7.34
C ASP A 28 -23.58 -1.94 -8.85
N TRP A 29 -24.73 -1.51 -9.36
CA TRP A 29 -24.96 -1.20 -10.77
C TRP A 29 -24.01 -0.11 -11.31
N SER A 30 -23.21 -0.46 -12.32
CA SER A 30 -22.25 0.46 -12.97
C SER A 30 -22.52 0.69 -14.46
N TYR A 31 -23.61 0.18 -15.03
CA TYR A 31 -23.80 0.03 -16.50
C TYR A 31 -24.70 1.10 -17.15
N GLY A 32 -24.63 2.35 -16.70
CA GLY A 32 -25.36 3.46 -17.33
C GLY A 32 -26.89 3.25 -17.40
N THR A 33 -27.46 3.36 -18.61
CA THR A 33 -28.91 3.23 -18.90
C THR A 33 -29.25 2.22 -20.00
N GLN A 34 -28.40 1.22 -20.23
CA GLN A 34 -28.62 0.16 -21.22
C GLN A 34 -29.85 -0.74 -20.93
N ASP A 35 -30.36 -0.72 -19.70
CA ASP A 35 -31.64 -1.32 -19.28
C ASP A 35 -32.88 -0.50 -19.66
N GLY A 36 -32.70 0.64 -20.32
CA GLY A 36 -33.78 1.60 -20.61
C GLY A 36 -34.07 2.57 -19.46
N GLY A 37 -33.17 2.69 -18.46
CA GLY A 37 -33.27 3.73 -17.43
C GLY A 37 -33.69 3.23 -16.04
N HIS A 38 -33.62 4.14 -15.06
CA HIS A 38 -33.82 3.79 -13.65
C HIS A 38 -35.28 3.43 -13.34
N GLY A 39 -35.52 2.14 -13.06
CA GLY A 39 -36.85 1.59 -12.78
C GLY A 39 -37.41 0.73 -13.91
N SER A 40 -36.71 0.64 -15.04
CA SER A 40 -37.06 -0.30 -16.11
C SER A 40 -36.89 -1.74 -15.64
N GLU A 41 -37.92 -2.55 -15.86
CA GLU A 41 -37.92 -3.97 -15.50
C GLU A 41 -37.27 -4.83 -16.59
N GLY A 42 -36.51 -5.82 -16.15
CA GLY A 42 -35.96 -6.87 -17.00
C GLY A 42 -36.39 -8.24 -16.53
N LYS A 43 -36.46 -9.20 -17.44
CA LYS A 43 -36.74 -10.60 -17.14
C LYS A 43 -35.47 -11.42 -17.26
N VAL A 44 -35.12 -12.15 -16.21
CA VAL A 44 -33.99 -13.09 -16.22
C VAL A 44 -34.34 -14.24 -17.16
N THR A 45 -33.51 -14.44 -18.18
CA THR A 45 -33.69 -15.51 -19.17
C THR A 45 -32.79 -16.71 -18.87
N GLU A 46 -31.59 -16.48 -18.34
CA GLU A 46 -30.59 -17.53 -18.13
C GLU A 46 -29.59 -17.18 -17.01
N ILE A 47 -29.03 -18.18 -16.35
CA ILE A 47 -27.88 -18.03 -15.44
C ILE A 47 -26.59 -18.21 -16.25
N ARG A 48 -25.62 -17.33 -16.05
CA ARG A 48 -24.36 -17.27 -16.79
C ARG A 48 -23.18 -17.08 -15.83
N ASN A 49 -21.97 -17.09 -16.39
CA ASN A 49 -20.74 -16.78 -15.69
C ASN A 49 -20.24 -15.41 -16.18
N TYR A 50 -19.59 -14.64 -15.31
CA TYR A 50 -19.03 -13.33 -15.60
C TYR A 50 -17.53 -13.35 -15.31
N GLY A 51 -16.73 -13.07 -16.35
CA GLY A 51 -15.33 -13.50 -16.38
C GLY A 51 -15.21 -14.97 -16.76
N GLY A 52 -14.07 -15.37 -17.33
CA GLY A 52 -13.85 -16.68 -17.97
C GLY A 52 -13.83 -17.92 -17.06
N ASP A 53 -14.25 -17.81 -15.79
CA ASP A 53 -14.28 -18.93 -14.85
C ASP A 53 -15.28 -20.01 -15.30
N THR A 54 -14.78 -21.19 -15.62
CA THR A 54 -15.57 -22.33 -16.06
C THR A 54 -16.28 -23.01 -14.89
N GLY A 55 -17.53 -22.57 -14.62
CA GLY A 55 -18.46 -23.21 -13.69
C GLY A 55 -19.11 -22.28 -12.66
N ALA A 56 -18.60 -21.05 -12.50
CA ALA A 56 -19.12 -20.09 -11.54
C ALA A 56 -20.43 -19.44 -11.99
N ARG A 57 -21.58 -19.92 -11.49
CA ARG A 57 -22.93 -19.35 -11.69
C ARG A 57 -23.11 -18.00 -10.96
N ASN A 58 -22.27 -17.01 -11.31
CA ASN A 58 -22.10 -15.74 -10.61
C ASN A 58 -22.72 -14.55 -11.35
N ALA A 59 -23.55 -14.79 -12.37
CA ALA A 59 -24.25 -13.77 -13.16
C ALA A 59 -25.52 -14.30 -13.82
N VAL A 60 -26.32 -13.38 -14.39
CA VAL A 60 -27.53 -13.69 -15.17
C VAL A 60 -27.63 -12.86 -16.44
N LYS A 61 -28.23 -13.45 -17.46
CA LYS A 61 -28.67 -12.76 -18.68
C LYS A 61 -30.09 -12.25 -18.48
N VAL A 62 -30.30 -10.97 -18.78
CA VAL A 62 -31.57 -10.25 -18.58
C VAL A 62 -32.00 -9.60 -19.88
N THR A 63 -33.25 -9.83 -20.27
CA THR A 63 -33.94 -9.14 -21.36
C THR A 63 -34.80 -8.02 -20.77
N TRP A 64 -34.52 -6.78 -21.13
CA TRP A 64 -35.19 -5.58 -20.63
C TRP A 64 -36.41 -5.22 -21.49
N LYS A 65 -37.36 -4.45 -20.94
CA LYS A 65 -38.59 -4.04 -21.65
C LYS A 65 -38.34 -3.22 -22.94
N ASN A 66 -37.18 -2.57 -23.07
CA ASN A 66 -36.74 -1.88 -24.30
C ASN A 66 -36.17 -2.84 -25.37
N GLY A 67 -36.12 -4.15 -25.12
CA GLY A 67 -35.59 -5.17 -26.04
C GLY A 67 -34.11 -5.51 -25.84
N GLU A 68 -33.37 -4.71 -25.08
CA GLU A 68 -31.94 -4.93 -24.79
C GLU A 68 -31.70 -6.22 -23.99
N VAL A 69 -30.61 -6.94 -24.31
CA VAL A 69 -30.31 -8.23 -23.65
C VAL A 69 -28.85 -8.28 -23.19
N ASN A 70 -28.66 -8.13 -21.88
CA ASN A 70 -27.35 -7.89 -21.26
C ASN A 70 -27.09 -8.84 -20.08
N VAL A 71 -25.81 -9.02 -19.70
CA VAL A 71 -25.38 -9.93 -18.62
C VAL A 71 -24.86 -9.15 -17.42
N TYR A 72 -25.28 -9.53 -16.21
CA TYR A 72 -25.06 -8.78 -14.97
C TYR A 72 -24.62 -9.68 -13.81
N LYS A 73 -23.76 -9.16 -12.94
CA LYS A 73 -23.12 -9.88 -11.82
C LYS A 73 -24.08 -10.10 -10.66
N LEU A 74 -24.04 -11.31 -10.12
CA LEU A 74 -24.71 -11.77 -8.90
C LEU A 74 -23.69 -12.45 -7.97
N GLY A 75 -22.67 -11.68 -7.57
CA GLY A 75 -21.58 -12.14 -6.71
C GLY A 75 -20.20 -12.19 -7.38
N ALA A 76 -20.11 -12.04 -8.71
CA ALA A 76 -18.82 -11.90 -9.39
C ALA A 76 -18.06 -10.67 -8.88
N GLY A 77 -16.83 -10.87 -8.40
CA GLY A 77 -16.05 -9.80 -7.74
C GLY A 77 -16.71 -9.26 -6.46
N GLY A 78 -17.59 -10.02 -5.80
CA GLY A 78 -18.32 -9.60 -4.61
C GLY A 78 -19.46 -8.59 -4.86
N LYS A 79 -19.79 -8.30 -6.13
CA LYS A 79 -20.79 -7.29 -6.52
C LYS A 79 -22.12 -7.92 -6.96
N VAL A 80 -23.23 -7.29 -6.58
CA VAL A 80 -24.59 -7.68 -6.96
C VAL A 80 -25.27 -6.53 -7.70
N ASP A 81 -25.27 -6.64 -9.03
CA ASP A 81 -25.74 -5.61 -9.95
C ASP A 81 -27.27 -5.56 -10.05
N LEU A 82 -27.99 -6.60 -9.59
CA LEU A 82 -29.44 -6.75 -9.76
C LEU A 82 -30.16 -7.10 -8.46
N LYS A 83 -31.42 -6.70 -8.36
CA LYS A 83 -32.38 -7.18 -7.35
C LYS A 83 -33.63 -7.71 -8.05
N PHE A 84 -34.28 -8.74 -7.50
CA PHE A 84 -35.58 -9.19 -8.01
C PHE A 84 -36.73 -8.43 -7.35
N MET A 85 -37.80 -8.23 -8.12
CA MET A 85 -39.13 -7.83 -7.65
C MET A 85 -40.02 -9.07 -7.53
N GLU A 86 -40.04 -9.91 -8.56
CA GLU A 86 -40.72 -11.21 -8.56
C GLU A 86 -39.66 -12.33 -8.65
N PRO A 87 -39.62 -13.27 -7.70
CA PRO A 87 -38.62 -14.32 -7.69
C PRO A 87 -38.87 -15.35 -8.80
N GLY A 88 -37.81 -15.69 -9.52
CA GLY A 88 -37.77 -16.88 -10.36
C GLY A 88 -37.65 -18.13 -9.50
N VAL A 89 -38.00 -19.27 -10.09
CA VAL A 89 -38.05 -20.57 -9.41
C VAL A 89 -36.78 -21.35 -9.72
N GLY A 90 -35.99 -21.61 -8.68
CA GLY A 90 -34.73 -22.34 -8.74
C GLY A 90 -34.87 -23.84 -8.47
N THR A 91 -33.73 -24.53 -8.39
CA THR A 91 -33.66 -25.96 -8.06
C THR A 91 -34.09 -26.24 -6.62
N ASP A 92 -34.59 -27.46 -6.39
CA ASP A 92 -34.90 -27.92 -5.04
C ASP A 92 -33.62 -28.20 -4.24
N TYR A 93 -33.66 -27.92 -2.94
CA TYR A 93 -32.60 -28.19 -1.97
C TYR A 93 -33.19 -28.77 -0.69
N TYR A 94 -32.34 -29.30 0.18
CA TYR A 94 -32.73 -29.74 1.52
C TYR A 94 -32.15 -28.74 2.53
N ARG A 95 -33.02 -28.10 3.32
CA ARG A 95 -32.62 -27.01 4.22
C ARG A 95 -31.56 -27.47 5.23
N ASP A 96 -31.75 -28.67 5.77
CA ASP A 96 -30.89 -29.31 6.78
C ASP A 96 -29.50 -29.70 6.23
N HIS A 97 -29.27 -29.55 4.92
CA HIS A 97 -28.03 -29.90 4.22
C HIS A 97 -27.32 -28.68 3.61
N LEU A 98 -27.76 -27.47 3.91
CA LEU A 98 -27.01 -26.26 3.61
C LEU A 98 -25.98 -26.02 4.71
N ASP A 99 -24.77 -25.60 4.32
CA ASP A 99 -23.78 -25.11 5.29
C ASP A 99 -24.27 -23.80 5.89
N ILE A 100 -24.53 -23.79 7.19
CA ILE A 100 -24.94 -22.62 7.96
C ILE A 100 -23.67 -22.03 8.58
N PRO A 101 -23.24 -20.80 8.21
CA PRO A 101 -22.19 -20.09 8.93
C PRO A 101 -22.69 -19.74 10.34
N ASP A 102 -21.82 -19.85 11.34
CA ASP A 102 -22.22 -19.62 12.74
C ASP A 102 -22.84 -18.23 12.93
N SER A 103 -24.00 -18.24 13.59
CA SER A 103 -25.06 -17.23 13.66
C SER A 103 -24.67 -15.74 13.75
N VAL A 104 -25.38 -14.91 12.96
CA VAL A 104 -25.76 -13.54 13.36
C VAL A 104 -27.28 -13.39 13.19
N ASP A 105 -27.99 -13.26 14.31
CA ASP A 105 -29.44 -13.00 14.32
C ASP A 105 -29.76 -11.55 13.95
N VAL A 106 -30.65 -11.32 12.96
CA VAL A 106 -31.38 -10.06 12.80
C VAL A 106 -32.83 -10.32 12.33
N PRO A 107 -33.86 -9.69 12.95
CA PRO A 107 -35.27 -9.89 12.58
C PRO A 107 -35.73 -9.17 11.29
N SER A 108 -36.95 -9.48 10.88
CA SER A 108 -37.55 -9.20 9.56
C SER A 108 -38.27 -7.84 9.38
N LYS A 109 -38.41 -7.42 8.10
CA LYS A 109 -39.33 -6.38 7.54
C LYS A 109 -38.95 -4.91 7.86
N GLN A 110 -39.28 -3.89 7.05
CA GLN A 110 -40.16 -3.78 5.87
C GLN A 110 -39.67 -2.69 4.87
N THR A 111 -40.37 -2.47 3.75
CA THR A 111 -39.97 -1.70 2.56
C THR A 111 -40.48 -0.25 2.48
N ASP A 112 -39.78 0.59 1.69
CA ASP A 112 -40.27 1.57 0.66
C ASP A 112 -39.30 2.78 0.54
N SER A 113 -38.73 3.11 -0.63
CA SER A 113 -39.24 3.95 -1.76
C SER A 113 -39.29 5.46 -1.40
N SER A 114 -38.96 6.45 -2.26
CA SER A 114 -38.79 6.53 -3.73
C SER A 114 -38.19 7.90 -4.18
N ALA A 115 -37.74 8.02 -5.45
CA ALA A 115 -37.64 9.26 -6.27
C ALA A 115 -36.54 10.33 -5.89
N ARG A 116 -36.06 11.26 -6.74
CA ARG A 116 -36.15 11.56 -8.21
C ARG A 116 -35.06 12.61 -8.65
N ILE A 117 -34.65 12.63 -9.94
CA ILE A 117 -34.39 13.83 -10.84
C ILE A 117 -33.36 14.93 -10.41
N THR A 118 -32.52 15.61 -11.23
CA THR A 118 -32.15 15.61 -12.69
C THR A 118 -30.70 16.13 -12.91
N ARG A 119 -30.19 16.05 -14.16
CA ARG A 119 -29.01 16.77 -14.68
C ARG A 119 -29.42 18.05 -15.43
N GLU A 120 -28.48 18.99 -15.57
CA GLU A 120 -28.37 19.88 -16.75
C GLU A 120 -26.93 19.89 -17.29
N THR A 121 -26.75 20.47 -18.48
CA THR A 121 -25.61 20.29 -19.40
C THR A 121 -25.32 21.56 -20.19
N SER A 122 -24.05 21.87 -20.48
CA SER A 122 -23.68 22.63 -21.69
C SER A 122 -22.19 22.54 -22.06
N THR A 123 -21.92 22.65 -23.36
CA THR A 123 -20.64 22.57 -24.11
C THR A 123 -20.10 23.96 -24.48
N PHE A 124 -18.82 24.10 -24.88
CA PHE A 124 -18.37 25.06 -25.93
C PHE A 124 -16.88 24.86 -26.38
N GLU A 125 -16.52 25.37 -27.56
CA GLU A 125 -15.19 25.34 -28.24
C GLU A 125 -14.53 26.76 -28.26
N GLY A 126 -13.27 27.03 -28.62
CA GLY A 126 -12.08 26.26 -29.08
C GLY A 126 -10.78 27.00 -28.61
N ASN A 127 -9.68 27.25 -29.34
CA ASN A 127 -9.10 26.83 -30.64
C ASN A 127 -7.62 27.37 -30.76
N GLU A 128 -6.73 26.76 -31.57
CA GLU A 128 -5.39 27.24 -32.06
C GLU A 128 -4.26 27.68 -31.05
N SER A 129 -2.95 27.74 -31.36
CA SER A 129 -2.06 27.10 -32.37
C SER A 129 -0.57 27.30 -31.99
N SER A 130 0.36 26.45 -32.47
CA SER A 130 1.75 26.75 -32.91
C SER A 130 2.61 25.48 -33.03
N THR A 131 3.60 25.50 -33.94
CA THR A 131 4.34 24.32 -34.44
C THR A 131 5.85 24.46 -34.25
N GLU A 132 6.54 23.36 -33.95
CA GLU A 132 7.96 23.17 -34.29
C GLU A 132 8.23 21.67 -34.58
N GLU A 133 9.16 21.41 -35.51
CA GLU A 133 9.22 20.16 -36.29
C GLU A 133 10.10 19.07 -35.63
N ALA A 134 9.74 17.80 -35.85
CA ALA A 134 10.52 16.65 -35.42
C ALA A 134 10.77 15.66 -36.57
N GLU A 135 12.04 15.38 -36.87
CA GLU A 135 12.45 14.41 -37.90
C GLU A 135 12.09 12.97 -37.50
N THR A 136 10.98 12.45 -38.03
CA THR A 136 10.53 11.08 -37.78
C THR A 136 11.25 10.07 -38.68
N SER A 137 12.29 9.41 -38.17
CA SER A 137 12.63 8.07 -38.66
C SER A 137 11.71 7.06 -37.99
N SER A 138 10.90 6.35 -38.77
CA SER A 138 9.80 5.48 -38.32
C SER A 138 10.24 4.45 -37.26
N VAL A 139 9.86 4.71 -36.01
CA VAL A 139 9.75 3.72 -34.94
C VAL A 139 8.27 3.63 -34.58
N ASP A 140 7.74 2.41 -34.55
CA ASP A 140 6.31 2.14 -34.43
C ASP A 140 5.79 2.50 -33.02
N THR A 141 5.25 3.72 -32.88
CA THR A 141 4.74 4.29 -31.62
C THR A 141 3.34 3.82 -31.25
N VAL A 142 2.65 3.09 -32.13
CA VAL A 142 1.30 2.58 -31.88
C VAL A 142 1.38 1.33 -31.00
N LEU A 143 0.65 1.38 -29.88
CA LEU A 143 0.51 0.25 -28.97
C LEU A 143 -0.60 -0.67 -29.46
N HIS A 144 -0.31 -1.98 -29.45
CA HIS A 144 -1.21 -3.03 -29.91
C HIS A 144 -1.47 -4.05 -28.77
N VAL A 145 -2.61 -4.73 -28.83
CA VAL A 145 -2.90 -5.82 -27.88
C VAL A 145 -1.84 -6.92 -28.01
N GLY A 146 -1.21 -7.26 -26.89
CA GLY A 146 -0.08 -8.18 -26.81
C GLY A 146 1.28 -7.53 -26.67
N ASP A 147 1.42 -6.21 -26.94
CA ASP A 147 2.69 -5.48 -26.77
C ASP A 147 3.19 -5.53 -25.32
N ARG A 148 4.52 -5.54 -25.16
CA ARG A 148 5.16 -5.34 -23.86
C ARG A 148 5.31 -3.84 -23.61
N VAL A 149 4.91 -3.37 -22.44
CA VAL A 149 4.95 -1.95 -22.05
C VAL A 149 5.43 -1.79 -20.63
N CYS A 150 5.97 -0.62 -20.29
CA CYS A 150 6.33 -0.24 -18.92
C CYS A 150 5.74 1.13 -18.59
N VAL A 151 5.45 1.37 -17.30
CA VAL A 151 5.11 2.71 -16.81
C VAL A 151 6.39 3.47 -16.54
N PHE A 152 6.64 4.57 -17.28
CA PHE A 152 7.93 5.27 -17.30
C PHE A 152 7.93 6.61 -16.54
N ILE A 153 6.84 6.96 -15.86
CA ILE A 153 6.69 8.22 -15.11
C ILE A 153 6.62 7.98 -13.59
N PRO A 154 7.05 8.96 -12.75
CA PRO A 154 6.98 8.86 -11.28
C PRO A 154 5.56 8.66 -10.74
N ALA A 155 5.46 8.13 -9.51
CA ALA A 155 4.20 7.81 -8.86
C ALA A 155 3.23 9.00 -8.71
N GLU A 156 3.75 10.18 -8.37
CA GLU A 156 2.92 11.39 -8.19
C GLU A 156 2.44 11.96 -9.55
N ASP A 157 3.21 11.77 -10.62
CA ASP A 157 2.82 12.19 -11.98
C ASP A 157 1.79 11.20 -12.55
N LEU A 158 2.02 9.89 -12.35
CA LEU A 158 1.08 8.82 -12.68
C LEU A 158 -0.28 9.06 -12.02
N LYS A 159 -0.27 9.36 -10.71
CA LYS A 159 -1.45 9.73 -9.92
C LYS A 159 -2.15 10.98 -10.41
N GLN A 160 -1.45 11.93 -11.03
CA GLN A 160 -2.05 13.11 -11.64
C GLN A 160 -2.69 12.78 -12.99
N VAL A 161 -2.00 12.09 -13.89
CA VAL A 161 -2.55 11.76 -15.24
C VAL A 161 -3.70 10.75 -15.19
N GLN A 162 -3.75 9.89 -14.16
CA GLN A 162 -4.82 8.91 -13.96
C GLN A 162 -6.08 9.49 -13.26
N ARG A 163 -6.08 10.78 -12.86
CA ARG A 163 -7.28 11.44 -12.32
C ARG A 163 -8.34 11.61 -13.41
N GLY A 164 -9.45 10.89 -13.27
CA GLY A 164 -10.59 10.95 -14.19
C GLY A 164 -10.52 10.02 -15.40
N ARG A 165 -9.44 9.23 -15.56
CA ARG A 165 -9.26 8.26 -16.65
C ARG A 165 -8.83 6.91 -16.04
N GLY A 166 -9.61 5.84 -16.17
CA GLY A 166 -9.32 4.49 -15.62
C GLY A 166 -9.27 4.36 -14.07
N GLY A 167 -9.04 5.45 -13.34
CA GLY A 167 -8.99 5.49 -11.88
C GLY A 167 -7.60 5.25 -11.31
N TRP A 168 -7.34 5.80 -10.13
CA TRP A 168 -6.05 5.67 -9.42
C TRP A 168 -6.16 4.68 -8.24
N SER A 169 -5.13 3.87 -8.06
CA SER A 169 -4.93 3.03 -6.87
C SER A 169 -3.48 3.11 -6.41
N MET A 170 -3.24 3.12 -5.09
CA MET A 170 -1.88 3.17 -4.53
C MET A 170 -1.00 2.01 -5.02
N ARG A 171 -1.60 0.84 -5.28
CA ARG A 171 -0.91 -0.34 -5.84
C ARG A 171 -0.43 -0.16 -7.29
N MET A 172 -0.91 0.83 -8.03
CA MET A 172 -0.37 1.14 -9.37
C MET A 172 1.10 1.59 -9.32
N THR A 173 1.58 2.05 -8.16
CA THR A 173 3.01 2.35 -7.96
C THR A 173 3.90 1.10 -8.08
N GLU A 174 3.37 -0.09 -7.79
CA GLU A 174 4.05 -1.37 -7.95
C GLU A 174 4.31 -1.72 -9.43
N CYS A 175 3.63 -1.05 -10.38
CA CYS A 175 3.80 -1.26 -11.82
C CYS A 175 4.87 -0.34 -12.45
N ILE A 176 5.39 0.65 -11.71
CA ILE A 176 6.36 1.63 -12.24
C ILE A 176 7.71 0.96 -12.50
N GLY A 177 8.25 1.17 -13.71
CA GLY A 177 9.49 0.53 -14.17
C GLY A 177 9.36 -0.95 -14.53
N ARG A 178 8.30 -1.64 -14.08
CA ARG A 178 8.05 -3.06 -14.42
C ARG A 178 7.54 -3.19 -15.86
N ILE A 179 7.82 -4.33 -16.48
CA ILE A 179 7.30 -4.70 -17.80
C ILE A 179 5.99 -5.46 -17.62
N GLY A 180 4.90 -4.91 -18.15
CA GLY A 180 3.59 -5.54 -18.27
C GLY A 180 3.23 -5.83 -19.73
N LYS A 181 2.08 -6.47 -19.94
CA LYS A 181 1.58 -6.83 -21.28
C LYS A 181 0.24 -6.17 -21.58
N VAL A 182 0.12 -5.47 -22.71
CA VAL A 182 -1.16 -4.89 -23.14
C VAL A 182 -2.16 -6.00 -23.38
N LYS A 183 -3.28 -5.95 -22.65
CA LYS A 183 -4.36 -6.96 -22.66
C LYS A 183 -5.54 -6.51 -23.50
N ASN A 184 -5.85 -5.21 -23.46
CA ASN A 184 -6.94 -4.58 -24.18
C ASN A 184 -6.63 -3.09 -24.36
N ILE A 185 -7.23 -2.47 -25.37
CA ILE A 185 -7.17 -1.03 -25.61
C ILE A 185 -8.63 -0.56 -25.59
N GLU A 186 -9.02 0.12 -24.51
CA GLU A 186 -10.40 0.52 -24.27
C GLU A 186 -10.74 1.81 -25.04
N SER A 187 -9.74 2.69 -25.20
CA SER A 187 -9.73 3.84 -26.11
C SER A 187 -8.28 4.28 -26.38
N ASP A 188 -8.08 5.23 -27.31
CA ASP A 188 -6.78 5.87 -27.57
C ASP A 188 -6.19 6.63 -26.35
N GLU A 189 -6.95 6.77 -25.26
CA GLU A 189 -6.45 7.31 -23.99
C GLU A 189 -6.20 6.25 -22.91
N ILE A 190 -6.92 5.12 -22.92
CA ILE A 190 -6.91 4.13 -21.81
C ILE A 190 -6.53 2.75 -22.33
N ILE A 191 -5.40 2.25 -21.80
CA ILE A 191 -4.82 0.96 -22.14
C ILE A 191 -4.83 0.05 -20.92
N GLU A 192 -5.38 -1.16 -21.08
CA GLU A 192 -5.33 -2.20 -20.06
C GLU A 192 -4.04 -2.99 -20.16
N VAL A 193 -3.24 -2.98 -19.09
CA VAL A 193 -1.96 -3.68 -19.00
C VAL A 193 -2.02 -4.71 -17.88
N GLU A 194 -1.63 -5.94 -18.20
CA GLU A 194 -1.54 -7.04 -17.26
C GLU A 194 -0.14 -7.12 -16.62
N TYR A 195 -0.12 -7.23 -15.29
CA TYR A 195 1.04 -7.43 -14.44
C TYR A 195 0.73 -8.56 -13.44
N ASP A 196 1.49 -9.65 -13.48
CA ASP A 196 1.35 -10.81 -12.58
C ASP A 196 -0.10 -11.35 -12.45
N GLY A 197 -0.85 -11.38 -13.57
CA GLY A 197 -2.26 -11.81 -13.62
C GLY A 197 -3.29 -10.75 -13.17
N ASN A 198 -2.85 -9.60 -12.66
CA ASN A 198 -3.70 -8.45 -12.35
C ASN A 198 -3.75 -7.50 -13.55
N THR A 199 -4.94 -7.00 -13.91
CA THR A 199 -5.10 -6.03 -15.02
C THR A 199 -5.32 -4.63 -14.46
N TRP A 200 -4.58 -3.66 -15.01
CA TRP A 200 -4.57 -2.27 -14.59
C TRP A 200 -4.85 -1.36 -15.79
N GLN A 201 -5.68 -0.34 -15.61
CA GLN A 201 -5.96 0.67 -16.63
C GLN A 201 -4.99 1.85 -16.48
N PHE A 202 -4.21 2.12 -17.53
CA PHE A 202 -3.25 3.21 -17.58
C PHE A 202 -3.57 4.20 -18.68
N TYR A 203 -3.27 5.48 -18.44
CA TYR A 203 -3.27 6.48 -19.50
C TYR A 203 -2.14 6.18 -20.50
N GLN A 204 -2.41 6.22 -21.81
CA GLN A 204 -1.42 5.87 -22.83
C GLN A 204 -0.11 6.66 -22.70
N GLY A 205 -0.18 7.95 -22.37
CA GLY A 205 1.01 8.81 -22.18
C GLY A 205 1.87 8.47 -20.96
N ALA A 206 1.41 7.58 -20.07
CA ALA A 206 2.20 7.04 -18.97
C ALA A 206 2.99 5.76 -19.35
N LEU A 207 2.68 5.16 -20.52
CA LEU A 207 3.23 3.89 -20.98
C LEU A 207 4.30 4.08 -22.06
N ARG A 208 5.28 3.18 -22.07
CA ARG A 208 6.31 3.09 -23.11
C ARG A 208 6.43 1.66 -23.62
N LYS A 209 6.41 1.48 -24.95
CA LYS A 209 6.63 0.19 -25.63
C LYS A 209 8.04 -0.34 -25.32
N VAL A 210 8.11 -1.62 -24.94
CA VAL A 210 9.33 -2.37 -24.68
C VAL A 210 9.53 -3.37 -25.82
N TYR A 211 10.69 -3.33 -26.45
CA TYR A 211 10.94 -4.06 -27.69
C TYR A 211 11.57 -5.43 -27.45
N ASP A 212 11.33 -6.38 -28.36
CA ASP A 212 11.98 -7.69 -28.39
C ASP A 212 13.42 -7.55 -28.91
N ILE A 213 14.34 -7.32 -27.97
CA ILE A 213 15.77 -7.20 -28.20
C ILE A 213 16.41 -8.59 -28.22
N LYS A 214 17.43 -8.80 -29.08
CA LYS A 214 18.20 -10.05 -29.18
C LYS A 214 19.71 -9.78 -29.12
N PRO A 215 20.53 -10.76 -28.68
CA PRO A 215 21.98 -10.67 -28.77
C PRO A 215 22.44 -10.40 -30.20
N GLY A 216 23.28 -9.38 -30.38
CA GLY A 216 23.77 -8.90 -31.68
C GLY A 216 23.08 -7.64 -32.21
N ASP A 217 21.90 -7.27 -31.71
CA ASP A 217 21.15 -6.09 -32.15
C ASP A 217 21.89 -4.77 -31.83
N THR A 218 21.64 -3.73 -32.62
CA THR A 218 22.07 -2.35 -32.33
C THR A 218 20.93 -1.54 -31.75
N VAL A 219 21.17 -0.89 -30.62
CA VAL A 219 20.16 -0.28 -29.75
C VAL A 219 20.63 1.08 -29.26
N LYS A 220 19.73 2.07 -29.26
CA LYS A 220 19.98 3.42 -28.75
C LYS A 220 19.46 3.54 -27.31
N ILE A 221 20.28 4.03 -26.39
CA ILE A 221 19.83 4.37 -25.04
C ILE A 221 18.98 5.65 -25.10
N ILE A 222 17.94 5.75 -24.28
CA ILE A 222 17.15 6.98 -24.13
C ILE A 222 18.07 8.17 -23.83
N SER A 223 17.80 9.33 -24.46
CA SER A 223 18.64 10.52 -24.34
C SER A 223 18.55 11.22 -22.98
N GLU A 224 17.40 11.12 -22.30
CA GLU A 224 17.14 11.78 -21.01
C GLU A 224 17.64 10.90 -19.84
N PRO A 225 18.71 11.30 -19.11
CA PRO A 225 19.33 10.44 -18.10
C PRO A 225 18.40 10.12 -16.93
N LYS A 226 17.55 11.06 -16.50
CA LYS A 226 16.59 10.85 -15.40
C LYS A 226 15.56 9.78 -15.72
N THR A 227 15.17 9.67 -17.00
CA THR A 227 14.27 8.61 -17.47
C THR A 227 14.98 7.25 -17.47
N VAL A 228 16.26 7.19 -17.85
CA VAL A 228 17.05 5.96 -17.76
C VAL A 228 17.22 5.54 -16.31
N GLU A 229 17.63 6.44 -15.40
CA GLU A 229 17.75 6.21 -13.95
C GLU A 229 16.44 5.65 -13.36
N LEU A 230 15.29 6.23 -13.72
CA LEU A 230 13.98 5.77 -13.25
C LEU A 230 13.64 4.36 -13.74
N LEU A 231 13.94 4.04 -15.01
CA LEU A 231 13.71 2.73 -15.63
C LEU A 231 14.72 1.66 -15.20
N GLN A 232 15.87 2.06 -14.66
CA GLN A 232 16.91 1.17 -14.11
C GLN A 232 16.61 0.71 -12.67
N LYS A 233 15.46 1.12 -12.09
CA LYS A 233 14.99 0.62 -10.80
C LYS A 233 14.58 -0.85 -10.89
N GLY A 234 15.36 -1.72 -10.24
CA GLY A 234 15.13 -3.17 -10.22
C GLY A 234 15.96 -3.96 -11.24
N HIS A 235 16.68 -3.26 -12.12
CA HIS A 235 17.43 -3.81 -13.24
C HIS A 235 18.86 -3.25 -13.17
N GLY A 236 19.91 -4.04 -12.92
CA GLY A 236 21.33 -3.60 -12.87
C GLY A 236 21.77 -2.50 -11.86
N GLY A 237 20.97 -1.49 -11.56
CA GLY A 237 21.37 -0.25 -10.87
C GLY A 237 21.83 0.85 -11.83
N TRP A 238 21.90 2.09 -11.32
CA TRP A 238 22.33 3.29 -12.06
C TRP A 238 23.66 3.82 -11.52
N GLU A 239 24.51 4.31 -12.41
CA GLU A 239 25.79 4.96 -12.10
C GLU A 239 25.99 6.19 -12.99
N ASP A 240 26.52 7.30 -12.44
CA ASP A 240 26.65 8.58 -13.15
C ASP A 240 27.50 8.49 -14.44
N ALA A 241 28.39 7.50 -14.54
CA ALA A 241 29.14 7.22 -15.77
C ALA A 241 28.22 6.83 -16.95
N MET A 242 27.06 6.22 -16.69
CA MET A 242 26.05 5.82 -17.69
C MET A 242 25.41 7.03 -18.38
N ILE A 243 25.50 8.24 -17.81
CA ILE A 243 25.05 9.50 -18.45
C ILE A 243 25.73 9.69 -19.81
N LYS A 244 27.00 9.28 -19.95
CA LYS A 244 27.77 9.39 -21.20
C LYS A 244 27.22 8.51 -22.34
N ALA A 245 26.52 7.44 -21.99
CA ALA A 245 25.90 6.50 -22.92
C ALA A 245 24.44 6.88 -23.26
N CYS A 246 23.82 7.81 -22.53
CA CYS A 246 22.47 8.29 -22.83
C CYS A 246 22.45 8.92 -24.24
N GLY A 247 21.49 8.50 -25.07
CA GLY A 247 21.39 8.93 -26.47
C GLY A 247 22.38 8.29 -27.44
N LYS A 248 23.30 7.41 -26.98
CA LYS A 248 24.28 6.70 -27.83
C LYS A 248 23.75 5.35 -28.31
N VAL A 249 24.32 4.86 -29.41
CA VAL A 249 24.04 3.53 -29.98
C VAL A 249 25.06 2.52 -29.49
N GLY A 250 24.59 1.51 -28.77
CA GLY A 250 25.37 0.35 -28.33
C GLY A 250 25.02 -0.92 -29.09
N LYS A 251 25.83 -1.96 -28.94
CA LYS A 251 25.54 -3.31 -29.43
C LYS A 251 25.16 -4.22 -28.27
N VAL A 252 24.08 -4.98 -28.43
CA VAL A 252 23.67 -5.99 -27.44
C VAL A 252 24.66 -7.15 -27.48
N GLU A 253 25.37 -7.37 -26.38
CA GLU A 253 26.30 -8.49 -26.22
C GLU A 253 25.54 -9.76 -25.84
N LYS A 254 24.69 -9.65 -24.81
CA LYS A 254 23.87 -10.74 -24.26
C LYS A 254 22.67 -10.16 -23.50
N ILE A 255 21.73 -11.03 -23.17
CA ILE A 255 20.65 -10.77 -22.22
C ILE A 255 20.87 -11.75 -21.07
N ASP A 256 20.74 -11.29 -19.83
CA ASP A 256 20.97 -12.13 -18.65
C ASP A 256 19.73 -12.93 -18.22
N SER A 257 19.83 -13.63 -17.08
CA SER A 257 18.74 -14.48 -16.55
C SER A 257 17.55 -13.69 -16.03
N ASP A 258 17.74 -12.43 -15.65
CA ASP A 258 16.69 -11.56 -15.10
C ASP A 258 16.00 -10.74 -16.21
N GLY A 259 16.55 -10.81 -17.43
CA GLY A 259 16.05 -10.16 -18.64
C GLY A 259 16.72 -8.83 -18.95
N ASP A 260 17.78 -8.46 -18.23
CA ASP A 260 18.52 -7.22 -18.46
C ASP A 260 19.43 -7.35 -19.69
N VAL A 261 19.55 -6.24 -20.41
CA VAL A 261 20.29 -6.16 -21.68
C VAL A 261 21.70 -5.69 -21.39
N VAL A 262 22.69 -6.52 -21.74
CA VAL A 262 24.10 -6.16 -21.64
C VAL A 262 24.56 -5.53 -22.94
N VAL A 263 25.07 -4.30 -22.87
CA VAL A 263 25.27 -3.42 -24.01
C VAL A 263 26.71 -2.91 -24.07
N GLN A 264 27.36 -3.15 -25.20
CA GLN A 264 28.73 -2.79 -25.48
C GLN A 264 28.83 -1.48 -26.28
N PHE A 265 29.69 -0.57 -25.81
CA PHE A 265 30.07 0.68 -26.46
C PHE A 265 31.60 0.72 -26.60
N GLY A 266 32.12 0.21 -27.72
CA GLY A 266 33.55 0.01 -27.91
C GLY A 266 34.13 -1.01 -26.91
N GLN A 267 34.89 -0.54 -25.93
CA GLN A 267 35.47 -1.38 -24.86
C GLN A 267 34.67 -1.35 -23.54
N GLN A 268 33.68 -0.47 -23.41
CA GLN A 268 32.84 -0.40 -22.21
C GLN A 268 31.60 -1.28 -22.37
N VAL A 269 31.15 -1.89 -21.28
CA VAL A 269 29.98 -2.78 -21.23
C VAL A 269 29.13 -2.40 -20.02
N TRP A 270 27.84 -2.20 -20.26
CA TRP A 270 26.87 -1.69 -19.28
C TRP A 270 25.59 -2.54 -19.30
N VAL A 271 24.91 -2.65 -18.17
CA VAL A 271 23.64 -3.39 -18.04
C VAL A 271 22.48 -2.40 -18.03
N TYR A 272 21.47 -2.62 -18.89
CA TYR A 272 20.33 -1.74 -19.08
C TYR A 272 19.00 -2.50 -18.99
N SER A 273 17.97 -1.81 -18.47
CA SER A 273 16.60 -2.31 -18.53
C SER A 273 16.15 -2.34 -19.99
N PRO A 274 15.44 -3.39 -20.47
CA PRO A 274 14.87 -3.41 -21.81
C PRO A 274 14.00 -2.19 -22.15
N ALA A 275 13.45 -1.52 -21.13
CA ALA A 275 12.64 -0.32 -21.25
C ALA A 275 13.45 0.96 -21.57
N SER A 276 14.73 1.03 -21.17
CA SER A 276 15.56 2.24 -21.33
C SER A 276 16.18 2.38 -22.73
N MET A 277 15.66 1.63 -23.70
CA MET A 277 16.30 1.36 -24.98
C MET A 277 15.32 1.51 -26.16
N ILE A 278 15.85 1.77 -27.34
CA ILE A 278 15.10 1.85 -28.60
C ILE A 278 15.89 1.07 -29.66
N PRO A 279 15.26 0.16 -30.43
CA PRO A 279 15.92 -0.49 -31.57
C PRO A 279 16.51 0.55 -32.53
N ALA A 280 17.78 0.37 -32.89
CA ALA A 280 18.51 1.23 -33.83
C ALA A 280 19.20 0.37 -34.91
N PRO A 281 18.45 -0.47 -35.65
CA PRO A 281 19.03 -1.43 -36.59
C PRO A 281 19.89 -0.74 -37.65
N GLY A 282 21.08 -1.27 -37.89
CA GLY A 282 22.01 -0.78 -38.92
C GLY A 282 22.74 0.53 -38.57
N LYS A 283 22.52 1.13 -37.39
CA LYS A 283 23.32 2.27 -36.93
C LYS A 283 24.68 1.81 -36.41
N LYS A 284 25.74 2.60 -36.66
CA LYS A 284 27.08 2.32 -36.14
C LYS A 284 27.09 2.41 -34.61
N VAL A 285 27.89 1.55 -33.97
CA VAL A 285 28.09 1.54 -32.53
C VAL A 285 28.99 2.72 -32.15
N ASP A 286 28.53 3.53 -31.19
CA ASP A 286 29.29 4.64 -30.65
C ASP A 286 30.40 4.14 -29.71
N THR A 287 31.52 4.86 -29.69
CA THR A 287 32.60 4.65 -28.71
C THR A 287 32.54 5.75 -27.65
N LEU A 288 32.64 5.36 -26.38
CA LEU A 288 32.63 6.30 -25.25
C LEU A 288 34.06 6.69 -24.88
N GLU A 289 34.31 7.99 -24.74
CA GLU A 289 35.63 8.52 -24.39
C GLU A 289 35.84 8.51 -22.86
N GLY A 290 36.87 7.80 -22.39
CA GLY A 290 37.24 7.71 -20.98
C GLY A 290 38.21 6.56 -20.68
N LYS A 291 38.81 6.57 -19.49
CA LYS A 291 39.59 5.42 -18.98
C LYS A 291 38.69 4.19 -18.83
N GLN A 292 39.28 2.99 -18.88
CA GLN A 292 38.54 1.74 -18.66
C GLN A 292 38.00 1.68 -17.22
N GLU A 293 36.68 1.79 -17.09
CA GLU A 293 35.93 1.53 -15.88
C GLU A 293 34.96 0.38 -16.19
N THR A 294 35.26 -0.83 -15.72
CA THR A 294 34.38 -1.99 -15.84
C THR A 294 33.58 -2.15 -14.56
N SER A 295 32.51 -1.38 -14.42
CA SER A 295 31.60 -1.48 -13.28
C SER A 295 30.48 -2.48 -13.56
N PHE A 296 30.50 -3.58 -12.82
CA PHE A 296 29.27 -4.34 -12.55
C PHE A 296 28.50 -3.59 -11.46
N ALA A 297 27.52 -2.79 -11.87
CA ALA A 297 26.62 -2.14 -10.94
C ALA A 297 25.89 -3.21 -10.09
N THR A 298 26.02 -3.10 -8.78
CA THR A 298 25.24 -3.88 -7.82
C THR A 298 24.22 -2.98 -7.17
N SER A 299 22.97 -3.44 -7.18
CA SER A 299 21.78 -2.76 -6.64
C SER A 299 22.06 -2.00 -5.34
N ARG A 300 22.02 -0.66 -5.39
CA ARG A 300 21.93 0.19 -4.20
C ARG A 300 20.49 0.64 -4.02
N ARG A 301 19.83 0.08 -3.00
CA ARG A 301 18.49 0.53 -2.57
C ARG A 301 18.63 1.82 -1.76
N GLY A 302 17.67 2.74 -1.93
CA GLY A 302 17.52 3.87 -1.04
C GLY A 302 17.11 3.42 0.37
N ALA A 303 17.95 3.74 1.35
CA ALA A 303 17.62 3.93 2.77
C ALA A 303 16.63 2.98 3.47
N GLU A 304 16.86 1.66 3.40
CA GLU A 304 16.47 0.75 4.48
C GLU A 304 17.68 -0.12 4.89
N ASN A 305 18.52 0.40 5.79
CA ASN A 305 19.64 -0.34 6.35
C ASN A 305 19.12 -1.49 7.23
N VAL A 306 19.19 -2.73 6.74
CA VAL A 306 20.28 -3.68 7.01
C VAL A 306 20.27 -4.71 5.85
N GLN A 307 21.40 -4.90 5.19
CA GLN A 307 21.54 -5.93 4.16
C GLN A 307 21.67 -7.32 4.81
N ASP A 308 21.14 -8.34 4.13
CA ASP A 308 21.56 -9.71 4.40
C ASP A 308 22.93 -9.91 3.73
N ASP A 309 23.98 -9.37 4.37
CA ASP A 309 25.36 -9.35 3.85
C ASP A 309 25.85 -10.75 3.44
N LEU A 310 25.32 -11.78 4.09
CA LEU A 310 25.58 -13.18 3.77
C LEU A 310 25.03 -13.57 2.40
N ALA A 311 23.75 -13.24 2.13
CA ALA A 311 23.11 -13.54 0.86
C ALA A 311 23.80 -12.83 -0.32
N ASP A 312 24.12 -11.53 -0.18
CA ASP A 312 24.78 -10.76 -1.25
C ASP A 312 26.23 -11.24 -1.49
N SER A 313 26.98 -11.52 -0.42
CA SER A 313 28.36 -12.02 -0.52
C SER A 313 28.43 -13.43 -1.13
N LEU A 314 27.48 -14.31 -0.77
CA LEU A 314 27.39 -15.66 -1.35
C LEU A 314 26.95 -15.61 -2.82
N ALA A 315 25.91 -14.85 -3.16
CA ALA A 315 25.45 -14.69 -4.54
C ALA A 315 26.59 -14.17 -5.45
N ARG A 316 27.32 -13.14 -5.00
CA ARG A 316 28.52 -12.63 -5.71
C ARG A 316 29.61 -13.69 -5.86
N LEU A 317 29.89 -14.47 -4.83
CA LEU A 317 30.92 -15.51 -4.87
C LEU A 317 30.52 -16.66 -5.81
N VAL A 318 29.25 -17.07 -5.80
CA VAL A 318 28.69 -18.11 -6.69
C VAL A 318 28.69 -17.63 -8.14
N ALA A 319 28.22 -16.41 -8.42
CA ALA A 319 28.20 -15.84 -9.77
C ALA A 319 29.61 -15.85 -10.40
N ASN A 320 30.63 -15.39 -9.65
CA ASN A 320 32.02 -15.44 -10.09
C ASN A 320 32.51 -16.87 -10.40
N LEU A 321 32.11 -17.86 -9.58
CA LEU A 321 32.48 -19.27 -9.80
C LEU A 321 31.80 -19.87 -11.03
N VAL A 322 30.55 -19.49 -11.35
CA VAL A 322 29.85 -19.95 -12.57
C VAL A 322 30.52 -19.38 -13.83
N VAL A 323 30.90 -18.09 -13.80
CA VAL A 323 31.56 -17.40 -14.92
C VAL A 323 32.96 -17.96 -15.21
N LEU A 324 33.81 -18.13 -14.20
CA LEU A 324 35.22 -18.56 -14.40
C LEU A 324 35.37 -19.92 -15.13
N GLY A 325 34.42 -20.84 -14.97
CA GLY A 325 34.43 -22.14 -15.63
C GLY A 325 34.16 -22.12 -17.13
N HIS A 326 33.80 -20.97 -17.71
CA HIS A 326 33.71 -20.81 -19.16
C HIS A 326 35.06 -20.45 -19.80
N GLN A 327 36.06 -20.04 -19.00
CA GLN A 327 37.35 -19.57 -19.50
C GLN A 327 38.52 -20.52 -19.22
N GLN A 328 38.39 -21.49 -18.30
CA GLN A 328 39.47 -22.44 -17.98
C GLN A 328 38.95 -23.89 -17.85
N ARG A 329 39.49 -24.79 -18.69
CA ARG A 329 39.47 -26.24 -18.40
C ARG A 329 40.51 -26.52 -17.30
N LEU A 330 40.07 -26.46 -16.05
CA LEU A 330 40.87 -26.87 -14.90
C LEU A 330 41.32 -28.32 -15.09
N GLN A 331 42.63 -28.57 -15.23
CA GLN A 331 43.18 -29.92 -15.48
C GLN A 331 43.34 -30.76 -14.21
N THR A 332 43.12 -30.18 -13.03
CA THR A 332 43.35 -30.80 -11.72
C THR A 332 42.05 -30.96 -10.93
N ILE A 333 41.85 -32.18 -10.38
CA ILE A 333 40.70 -32.51 -9.53
C ILE A 333 40.88 -31.88 -8.15
N GLY A 334 40.07 -30.86 -7.85
CA GLY A 334 40.23 -30.02 -6.65
C GLY A 334 38.94 -29.39 -6.13
N PRO A 335 39.01 -28.68 -4.99
CA PRO A 335 37.87 -28.02 -4.35
C PRO A 335 37.10 -27.08 -5.28
N GLU A 336 37.79 -26.37 -6.17
CA GLU A 336 37.23 -25.43 -7.14
C GLU A 336 36.22 -26.11 -8.07
N GLN A 337 36.58 -27.29 -8.62
CA GLN A 337 35.72 -28.05 -9.51
C GLN A 337 34.47 -28.57 -8.78
N MET A 338 34.65 -29.08 -7.56
CA MET A 338 33.57 -29.59 -6.72
C MET A 338 32.55 -28.49 -6.38
N ILE A 339 33.06 -27.34 -5.94
CA ILE A 339 32.28 -26.17 -5.57
C ILE A 339 31.57 -25.56 -6.79
N GLN A 340 32.22 -25.54 -7.95
CA GLN A 340 31.60 -25.10 -9.20
C GLN A 340 30.50 -26.05 -9.70
N ALA A 341 30.72 -27.37 -9.64
CA ALA A 341 29.69 -28.36 -10.00
C ALA A 341 28.47 -28.25 -9.07
N CYS A 342 28.71 -28.03 -7.77
CA CYS A 342 27.66 -27.74 -6.80
C CYS A 342 26.91 -26.44 -7.13
N ALA A 343 27.60 -25.35 -7.45
CA ALA A 343 26.96 -24.08 -7.85
C ALA A 343 26.09 -24.22 -9.10
N LYS A 344 26.59 -24.92 -10.12
CA LYS A 344 25.90 -25.12 -11.42
C LYS A 344 24.71 -26.09 -11.36
N GLY A 345 24.54 -26.84 -10.27
CA GLY A 345 23.51 -27.89 -10.19
C GLY A 345 23.88 -29.19 -10.93
N ASP A 346 25.15 -29.39 -11.29
CA ASP A 346 25.60 -30.56 -12.05
C ASP A 346 25.80 -31.79 -11.14
N VAL A 347 24.71 -32.51 -10.92
CA VAL A 347 24.67 -33.76 -10.12
C VAL A 347 25.66 -34.80 -10.65
N ALA A 348 25.80 -34.94 -11.97
CA ALA A 348 26.64 -35.96 -12.59
C ALA A 348 28.13 -35.68 -12.34
N SER A 349 28.58 -34.43 -12.53
CA SER A 349 29.93 -34.02 -12.19
C SER A 349 30.22 -34.16 -10.69
N VAL A 350 29.28 -33.81 -9.80
CA VAL A 350 29.46 -34.02 -8.35
C VAL A 350 29.60 -35.51 -8.03
N GLN A 351 28.76 -36.40 -8.58
CA GLN A 351 28.88 -37.85 -8.40
C GLN A 351 30.24 -38.38 -8.87
N GLN A 352 30.72 -37.94 -10.04
CA GLN A 352 32.01 -38.33 -10.58
C GLN A 352 33.16 -37.84 -9.70
N LEU A 353 33.14 -36.58 -9.26
CA LEU A 353 34.18 -36.00 -8.40
C LEU A 353 34.27 -36.73 -7.04
N ILE A 354 33.13 -37.05 -6.42
CA ILE A 354 33.07 -37.84 -5.17
C ILE A 354 33.66 -39.25 -5.40
N LYS A 355 33.33 -39.90 -6.53
CA LYS A 355 33.86 -41.23 -6.87
C LYS A 355 35.37 -41.21 -7.11
N MET A 356 35.90 -40.13 -7.69
CA MET A 356 37.34 -39.99 -7.95
C MET A 356 38.13 -39.56 -6.70
N LYS A 357 37.55 -38.72 -5.83
CA LYS A 357 38.20 -38.23 -4.61
C LYS A 357 37.17 -37.90 -3.52
N LYS A 358 36.91 -38.87 -2.63
CA LYS A 358 35.91 -38.76 -1.57
C LYS A 358 36.12 -37.57 -0.62
N ASP A 359 37.36 -37.16 -0.39
CA ASP A 359 37.70 -36.02 0.49
C ASP A 359 37.11 -34.68 0.00
N LEU A 360 36.74 -34.59 -1.28
CA LEU A 360 36.07 -33.39 -1.82
C LEU A 360 34.70 -33.14 -1.21
N VAL A 361 34.03 -34.14 -0.62
CA VAL A 361 32.71 -33.98 0.03
C VAL A 361 32.73 -32.90 1.12
N ASN A 362 33.85 -32.78 1.84
CA ASN A 362 34.05 -31.82 2.94
C ASN A 362 35.16 -30.80 2.65
N CYS A 363 35.55 -30.60 1.38
CA CYS A 363 36.54 -29.58 1.06
C CYS A 363 36.04 -28.18 1.42
N LYS A 364 36.97 -27.25 1.69
CA LYS A 364 36.66 -25.82 1.82
C LYS A 364 37.26 -25.05 0.66
N PHE A 365 36.47 -24.21 0.01
CA PHE A 365 36.94 -23.19 -0.93
C PHE A 365 36.45 -21.82 -0.44
N LYS A 366 37.39 -20.89 -0.19
CA LYS A 366 37.08 -19.62 0.50
C LYS A 366 36.21 -19.83 1.75
N ASP A 367 36.59 -20.82 2.56
CA ASP A 367 35.92 -21.26 3.80
C ASP A 367 34.53 -21.92 3.64
N LEU A 368 33.97 -21.96 2.43
CA LEU A 368 32.67 -22.56 2.12
C LEU A 368 32.79 -24.04 1.73
N THR A 369 31.82 -24.85 2.17
CA THR A 369 31.72 -26.28 1.82
C THR A 369 30.80 -26.52 0.61
N PRO A 370 30.94 -27.65 -0.12
CA PRO A 370 30.02 -28.05 -1.17
C PRO A 370 28.55 -28.03 -0.73
N LEU A 371 28.30 -28.45 0.51
CA LEU A 371 26.95 -28.47 1.07
C LEU A 371 26.40 -27.05 1.27
N MET A 372 27.20 -26.08 1.74
CA MET A 372 26.77 -24.69 1.87
C MET A 372 26.40 -24.04 0.53
N ILE A 373 27.15 -24.35 -0.53
CA ILE A 373 26.90 -23.84 -1.89
C ILE A 373 25.62 -24.46 -2.46
N ALA A 374 25.50 -25.79 -2.41
CA ALA A 374 24.26 -26.47 -2.83
C ALA A 374 23.04 -26.00 -2.02
N SER A 375 23.24 -25.68 -0.74
CA SER A 375 22.22 -25.14 0.16
C SER A 375 21.77 -23.73 -0.24
N HIS A 376 22.71 -22.83 -0.53
CA HIS A 376 22.41 -21.47 -0.99
C HIS A 376 21.65 -21.46 -2.33
N GLU A 377 22.06 -22.32 -3.27
CA GLU A 377 21.44 -22.38 -4.61
C GLU A 377 20.12 -23.17 -4.65
N GLY A 378 19.88 -24.07 -3.69
CA GLY A 378 18.67 -24.88 -3.60
C GLY A 378 18.77 -26.24 -4.29
N HIS A 379 19.98 -26.70 -4.61
CA HIS A 379 20.23 -27.96 -5.32
C HIS A 379 20.02 -29.18 -4.43
N MET A 380 18.75 -29.51 -4.22
CA MET A 380 18.26 -30.56 -3.33
C MET A 380 18.96 -31.91 -3.54
N ASP A 381 19.12 -32.35 -4.78
CA ASP A 381 19.68 -33.69 -5.05
C ASP A 381 21.21 -33.73 -4.86
N ILE A 382 21.90 -32.60 -5.06
CA ILE A 382 23.32 -32.45 -4.67
C ILE A 382 23.45 -32.45 -3.15
N ALA A 383 22.58 -31.74 -2.42
CA ALA A 383 22.62 -31.74 -0.96
C ALA A 383 22.36 -33.15 -0.36
N LYS A 384 21.37 -33.89 -0.88
CA LYS A 384 21.13 -35.31 -0.52
C LYS A 384 22.36 -36.17 -0.80
N LEU A 385 22.94 -36.06 -2.01
CA LEU A 385 24.13 -36.81 -2.43
C LEU A 385 25.33 -36.53 -1.52
N LEU A 386 25.58 -35.26 -1.19
CA LEU A 386 26.68 -34.84 -0.32
C LEU A 386 26.50 -35.41 1.09
N LEU A 387 25.31 -35.28 1.69
CA LEU A 387 25.02 -35.85 3.02
C LEU A 387 25.16 -37.38 3.02
N ALA A 388 24.61 -38.07 2.02
CA ALA A 388 24.77 -39.52 1.85
C ALA A 388 26.24 -39.95 1.65
N SER A 389 27.08 -39.06 1.12
CA SER A 389 28.52 -39.28 0.92
C SER A 389 29.38 -38.92 2.15
N GLY A 390 28.76 -38.42 3.22
CA GLY A 390 29.43 -38.06 4.48
C GLY A 390 29.72 -36.56 4.67
N ALA A 391 28.92 -35.66 4.08
CA ALA A 391 29.06 -34.22 4.29
C ALA A 391 28.70 -33.81 5.72
N THR A 392 29.52 -32.95 6.33
CA THR A 392 29.37 -32.48 7.70
C THR A 392 28.36 -31.33 7.79
N ILE A 393 27.12 -31.67 8.13
CA ILE A 393 25.95 -30.76 8.10
C ILE A 393 26.11 -29.47 8.93
N ASN A 394 26.80 -29.56 10.07
CA ASN A 394 26.99 -28.47 11.03
C ASN A 394 28.37 -27.79 10.96
N THR A 395 29.12 -27.99 9.86
CA THR A 395 30.35 -27.22 9.64
C THR A 395 30.04 -25.73 9.55
N LYS A 396 30.92 -24.93 10.17
CA LYS A 396 30.82 -23.46 10.22
C LYS A 396 31.88 -22.81 9.34
N THR A 397 31.54 -21.64 8.81
CA THR A 397 32.52 -20.64 8.37
C THR A 397 33.08 -19.86 9.57
N SER A 398 34.09 -19.06 9.34
CA SER A 398 34.66 -18.00 10.18
C SER A 398 33.67 -16.87 10.54
N GLU A 399 32.50 -16.86 9.92
CA GLU A 399 31.36 -15.99 10.22
C GLU A 399 30.21 -16.73 10.95
N ASN A 400 30.46 -17.98 11.38
CA ASN A 400 29.51 -18.92 11.98
C ASN A 400 28.37 -19.39 11.04
N ASN A 401 28.47 -19.16 9.73
CA ASN A 401 27.45 -19.60 8.79
C ASN A 401 27.48 -21.13 8.64
N THR A 402 26.32 -21.78 8.74
CA THR A 402 26.12 -23.22 8.49
C THR A 402 25.40 -23.42 7.16
N ALA A 403 25.37 -24.65 6.64
CA ALA A 403 24.57 -24.98 5.46
C ALA A 403 23.07 -24.63 5.62
N LEU A 404 22.53 -24.74 6.84
CA LEU A 404 21.14 -24.35 7.12
C LEU A 404 20.95 -22.83 7.09
N LEU A 405 21.90 -22.04 7.61
CA LEU A 405 21.87 -20.57 7.49
C LEU A 405 22.02 -20.12 6.03
N THR A 406 22.90 -20.77 5.23
CA THR A 406 23.04 -20.40 3.80
C THR A 406 21.82 -20.79 2.97
N ALA A 407 21.14 -21.91 3.28
CA ALA A 407 19.82 -22.22 2.69
C ALA A 407 18.76 -21.16 3.03
N ALA A 408 18.76 -20.65 4.26
CA ALA A 408 17.83 -19.61 4.68
C ALA A 408 18.10 -18.26 4.00
N ALA A 409 19.36 -17.83 3.94
CA ALA A 409 19.80 -16.63 3.22
C ALA A 409 19.46 -16.71 1.70
N GLY A 410 19.70 -17.87 1.09
CA GLY A 410 19.29 -18.17 -0.30
C GLY A 410 17.78 -18.35 -0.51
N LYS A 411 16.94 -18.23 0.53
CA LYS A 411 15.48 -18.41 0.51
C LYS A 411 15.02 -19.81 0.06
N LYS A 412 15.83 -20.84 0.28
CA LYS A 412 15.58 -22.22 -0.18
C LYS A 412 14.83 -23.03 0.87
N GLU A 413 13.60 -22.62 1.20
CA GLU A 413 12.80 -23.15 2.32
C GLU A 413 12.72 -24.69 2.36
N MET A 414 12.43 -25.34 1.23
CA MET A 414 12.34 -26.81 1.16
C MET A 414 13.67 -27.51 1.48
N LEU A 415 14.80 -26.90 1.10
CA LEU A 415 16.12 -27.44 1.38
C LEU A 415 16.54 -27.17 2.83
N ALA A 416 16.22 -25.99 3.37
CA ALA A 416 16.38 -25.69 4.79
C ALA A 416 15.57 -26.67 5.68
N LEU A 417 14.31 -26.95 5.33
CA LEU A 417 13.48 -27.95 6.00
C LEU A 417 14.08 -29.35 5.92
N TYR A 418 14.63 -29.74 4.76
CA TYR A 418 15.34 -31.00 4.62
C TYR A 418 16.57 -31.05 5.54
N LEU A 419 17.41 -30.01 5.58
CA LEU A 419 18.56 -29.95 6.49
C LEU A 419 18.15 -30.05 7.98
N VAL A 420 17.06 -29.38 8.39
CA VAL A 420 16.48 -29.54 9.74
C VAL A 420 16.06 -31.00 10.01
N SER A 421 15.46 -31.69 9.02
CA SER A 421 15.12 -33.11 9.14
C SER A 421 16.33 -34.03 9.29
N GLN A 422 17.49 -33.63 8.74
CA GLN A 422 18.76 -34.35 8.83
C GLN A 422 19.57 -33.99 10.08
N GLY A 423 19.02 -33.22 11.02
CA GLY A 423 19.69 -32.89 12.29
C GLY A 423 20.63 -31.69 12.23
N ALA A 424 20.42 -30.76 11.30
CA ALA A 424 21.11 -29.48 11.31
C ALA A 424 20.79 -28.67 12.60
N THR A 425 21.80 -28.05 13.20
CA THR A 425 21.66 -27.26 14.43
C THR A 425 20.90 -25.96 14.16
N VAL A 426 19.78 -25.75 14.85
CA VAL A 426 18.92 -24.56 14.67
C VAL A 426 19.24 -23.38 15.59
N THR A 427 20.10 -23.60 16.59
CA THR A 427 20.47 -22.63 17.64
C THR A 427 21.70 -21.79 17.29
N GLU A 428 22.22 -21.92 16.06
CA GLU A 428 23.41 -21.19 15.62
C GLU A 428 23.09 -19.72 15.31
N ILE A 429 24.03 -18.86 15.67
CA ILE A 429 23.94 -17.41 15.52
C ILE A 429 25.09 -16.96 14.61
N ALA A 430 24.75 -16.31 13.50
CA ALA A 430 25.71 -15.74 12.57
C ALA A 430 26.47 -14.57 13.23
N LYS A 431 27.62 -14.18 12.67
CA LYS A 431 28.49 -13.12 13.24
C LYS A 431 27.81 -11.75 13.39
N ASN A 432 26.76 -11.47 12.61
CA ASN A 432 25.90 -10.29 12.73
C ASN A 432 24.78 -10.44 13.80
N GLY A 433 24.83 -11.47 14.66
CA GLY A 433 23.84 -11.72 15.70
C GLY A 433 22.53 -12.35 15.20
N ARG A 434 22.34 -12.55 13.89
CA ARG A 434 21.11 -13.10 13.34
C ARG A 434 21.04 -14.61 13.54
N SER A 435 19.95 -15.08 14.15
CA SER A 435 19.59 -16.49 14.24
C SER A 435 18.82 -16.97 13.00
N LEU A 436 18.50 -18.27 12.93
CA LEU A 436 17.61 -18.81 11.89
C LEU A 436 16.20 -18.21 11.91
N ALA A 437 15.68 -17.85 13.09
CA ALA A 437 14.39 -17.19 13.20
C ALA A 437 14.37 -15.81 12.52
N HIS A 438 15.49 -15.07 12.52
CA HIS A 438 15.63 -13.80 11.80
C HIS A 438 15.50 -14.01 10.29
N HIS A 439 16.36 -14.84 9.70
CA HIS A 439 16.36 -15.14 8.27
C HIS A 439 15.00 -15.71 7.80
N ALA A 440 14.40 -16.63 8.56
CA ALA A 440 13.11 -17.20 8.23
C ALA A 440 11.96 -16.16 8.33
N SER A 441 12.02 -15.24 9.29
CA SER A 441 11.03 -14.17 9.43
C SER A 441 11.19 -13.10 8.35
N TYR A 442 12.41 -12.63 8.10
CA TYR A 442 12.76 -11.62 7.09
C TYR A 442 12.40 -12.08 5.66
N CYS A 443 12.70 -13.34 5.33
CA CYS A 443 12.43 -13.92 4.01
C CYS A 443 11.02 -14.51 3.86
N GLY A 444 10.18 -14.54 4.91
CA GLY A 444 8.81 -15.08 4.85
C GLY A 444 8.72 -16.61 4.75
N MET A 445 9.75 -17.34 5.21
CA MET A 445 9.78 -18.81 5.20
C MET A 445 9.02 -19.38 6.40
N PHE A 446 7.69 -19.35 6.31
CA PHE A 446 6.79 -19.66 7.44
C PHE A 446 6.86 -21.10 7.94
N ALA A 447 7.08 -22.08 7.04
CA ALA A 447 7.19 -23.47 7.43
C ALA A 447 8.54 -23.74 8.10
N LEU A 448 9.63 -23.15 7.58
CA LEU A 448 10.93 -23.19 8.25
C LEU A 448 10.88 -22.51 9.61
N LEU A 449 10.32 -21.29 9.70
CA LEU A 449 10.20 -20.54 10.96
C LEU A 449 9.50 -21.37 12.03
N LYS A 450 8.36 -21.99 11.70
CA LYS A 450 7.65 -22.88 12.62
C LYS A 450 8.54 -24.07 13.03
N ALA A 451 9.17 -24.75 12.07
CA ALA A 451 9.99 -25.93 12.34
C ALA A 451 11.23 -25.63 13.20
N VAL A 452 11.91 -24.49 13.01
CA VAL A 452 13.09 -24.15 13.82
C VAL A 452 12.71 -23.75 15.25
N LEU A 453 11.57 -23.08 15.45
CA LEU A 453 11.04 -22.76 16.79
C LEU A 453 10.65 -24.05 17.54
N GLU A 454 9.95 -24.99 16.88
CA GLU A 454 9.64 -26.32 17.44
C GLU A 454 10.89 -27.14 17.77
N LYS A 455 12.04 -26.83 17.15
CA LYS A 455 13.35 -27.44 17.42
C LYS A 455 14.22 -26.64 18.40
N GLY A 456 13.68 -25.61 19.06
CA GLY A 456 14.36 -24.87 20.12
C GLY A 456 15.21 -23.67 19.66
N CYS A 457 14.98 -23.16 18.45
CA CYS A 457 15.49 -21.84 18.08
C CYS A 457 14.80 -20.76 18.94
N ASP A 458 15.57 -19.92 19.63
CA ASP A 458 15.00 -18.85 20.47
C ASP A 458 14.51 -17.67 19.59
N PRO A 459 13.21 -17.30 19.63
CA PRO A 459 12.70 -16.14 18.89
C PRO A 459 13.17 -14.79 19.45
N ASN A 460 13.79 -14.78 20.64
CA ASN A 460 14.17 -13.58 21.38
C ASN A 460 15.63 -13.16 21.19
N VAL A 461 16.43 -13.93 20.43
CA VAL A 461 17.79 -13.51 20.05
C VAL A 461 17.71 -12.10 19.46
N GLN A 462 18.63 -11.24 19.89
CA GLN A 462 18.79 -9.90 19.35
C GLN A 462 20.03 -9.86 18.45
N ASP A 463 19.89 -9.28 17.26
CA ASP A 463 20.99 -9.11 16.31
C ASP A 463 21.90 -7.92 16.67
N ILE A 464 22.84 -7.57 15.79
CA ILE A 464 23.73 -6.42 16.03
C ILE A 464 23.01 -5.07 16.12
N GLU A 465 21.79 -4.90 15.61
CA GLU A 465 20.98 -3.69 15.77
C GLU A 465 20.04 -3.79 16.99
N GLY A 466 20.04 -4.93 17.69
CA GLY A 466 19.11 -5.23 18.77
C GLY A 466 17.73 -5.67 18.27
N ASP A 467 17.54 -5.82 16.97
CA ASP A 467 16.28 -6.30 16.41
C ASP A 467 16.15 -7.80 16.69
N THR A 468 14.90 -8.27 16.82
CA THR A 468 14.57 -9.70 16.99
C THR A 468 13.89 -10.22 15.73
N ALA A 469 13.71 -11.53 15.62
CA ALA A 469 12.92 -12.14 14.54
C ALA A 469 11.51 -11.53 14.38
N LEU A 470 10.92 -11.00 15.46
CA LEU A 470 9.64 -10.30 15.42
C LEU A 470 9.76 -8.89 14.83
N HIS A 471 10.86 -8.18 15.06
CA HIS A 471 11.15 -6.91 14.38
C HIS A 471 11.34 -7.15 12.87
N ASP A 472 12.08 -8.18 12.46
CA ASP A 472 12.21 -8.59 11.05
C ASP A 472 10.85 -8.88 10.39
N ALA A 473 9.98 -9.68 11.06
CA ALA A 473 8.65 -10.00 10.56
C ALA A 473 7.78 -8.74 10.37
N ILE A 474 7.84 -7.81 11.33
CA ILE A 474 7.10 -6.55 11.31
C ILE A 474 7.61 -5.62 10.19
N ALA A 475 8.94 -5.48 10.05
CA ALA A 475 9.59 -4.66 9.04
C ALA A 475 9.22 -5.05 7.60
N LYS A 476 8.90 -6.33 7.37
CA LYS A 476 8.58 -6.88 6.06
C LYS A 476 7.09 -7.16 5.83
N GLY A 477 6.21 -6.79 6.76
CA GLY A 477 4.77 -7.01 6.62
C GLY A 477 4.36 -8.49 6.62
N HIS A 478 5.16 -9.36 7.23
CA HIS A 478 4.97 -10.81 7.18
C HIS A 478 4.02 -11.28 8.29
N ASP A 479 2.73 -10.95 8.18
CA ASP A 479 1.68 -11.23 9.18
C ASP A 479 1.65 -12.68 9.68
N ARG A 480 1.94 -13.65 8.78
CA ARG A 480 2.02 -15.06 9.14
C ARG A 480 3.24 -15.38 10.02
N ALA A 481 4.38 -14.72 9.82
CA ALA A 481 5.53 -14.83 10.71
C ALA A 481 5.26 -14.15 12.05
N VAL A 482 4.61 -12.98 12.05
CA VAL A 482 4.14 -12.29 13.27
C VAL A 482 3.24 -13.20 14.10
N ASN A 483 2.24 -13.85 13.49
CA ASN A 483 1.38 -14.83 14.17
C ASN A 483 2.17 -16.02 14.75
N ILE A 484 3.10 -16.60 13.99
CA ILE A 484 3.91 -17.75 14.44
C ILE A 484 4.75 -17.36 15.67
N LEU A 485 5.43 -16.21 15.62
CA LEU A 485 6.27 -15.72 16.72
C LEU A 485 5.45 -15.34 17.95
N LEU A 486 4.33 -14.63 17.78
CA LEU A 486 3.46 -14.25 18.91
C LEU A 486 2.71 -15.44 19.51
N SER A 487 2.55 -16.54 18.77
CA SER A 487 2.00 -17.81 19.28
C SER A 487 3.02 -18.62 20.09
N HIS A 488 4.33 -18.34 19.95
CA HIS A 488 5.36 -19.03 20.71
C HIS A 488 5.23 -18.74 22.22
N PRO A 489 5.33 -19.73 23.12
CA PRO A 489 5.10 -19.53 24.56
C PRO A 489 6.12 -18.56 25.18
N ASN A 490 7.38 -18.64 24.76
CA ASN A 490 8.49 -17.87 25.35
C ASN A 490 8.75 -16.52 24.65
N ILE A 491 7.84 -16.02 23.80
CA ILE A 491 8.05 -14.75 23.08
C ILE A 491 8.05 -13.55 24.03
N ASN A 492 9.14 -12.78 24.02
CA ASN A 492 9.27 -11.55 24.79
C ASN A 492 8.99 -10.33 23.91
N THR A 493 7.80 -9.74 24.10
CA THR A 493 7.35 -8.55 23.36
C THR A 493 7.82 -7.22 23.96
N THR A 494 8.63 -7.23 25.03
CA THR A 494 9.16 -6.02 25.68
C THR A 494 10.62 -5.74 25.36
N LEU A 495 11.30 -6.60 24.59
CA LEU A 495 12.68 -6.34 24.15
C LEU A 495 12.73 -5.11 23.24
N VAL A 496 13.71 -4.24 23.48
CA VAL A 496 13.97 -3.04 22.68
C VAL A 496 15.23 -3.21 21.83
N ASN A 497 15.18 -2.74 20.59
CA ASN A 497 16.37 -2.63 19.75
C ASN A 497 17.25 -1.44 20.17
N LYS A 498 18.43 -1.27 19.54
CA LYS A 498 19.37 -0.18 19.85
C LYS A 498 18.81 1.23 19.59
N LYS A 499 17.66 1.34 18.93
CA LYS A 499 16.93 2.60 18.68
C LYS A 499 15.79 2.79 19.68
N ASP A 500 15.76 2.02 20.78
CA ASP A 500 14.73 1.99 21.84
C ASP A 500 13.31 1.62 21.35
N PHE A 501 13.17 0.99 20.19
CA PHE A 501 11.87 0.48 19.74
C PHE A 501 11.67 -0.94 20.25
N HIS A 502 10.58 -1.15 20.99
CA HIS A 502 10.03 -2.50 21.19
C HIS A 502 9.00 -2.79 20.08
N PRO A 503 8.59 -4.07 19.86
CA PRO A 503 7.78 -4.47 18.71
C PRO A 503 6.54 -3.64 18.42
N LEU A 504 5.82 -3.13 19.44
CA LEU A 504 4.60 -2.33 19.23
C LEU A 504 4.90 -0.92 18.70
N MET A 505 5.96 -0.29 19.21
CA MET A 505 6.44 0.98 18.67
C MET A 505 7.05 0.81 17.27
N PHE A 506 7.72 -0.32 17.03
CA PHE A 506 8.30 -0.62 15.73
C PHE A 506 7.21 -0.91 14.69
N ALA A 507 6.15 -1.63 15.06
CA ALA A 507 4.97 -1.79 14.21
C ALA A 507 4.28 -0.46 13.93
N ALA A 508 4.21 0.44 14.92
CA ALA A 508 3.69 1.80 14.72
C ALA A 508 4.59 2.67 13.80
N LEU A 509 5.92 2.47 13.83
CA LEU A 509 6.88 3.10 12.92
C LEU A 509 6.80 2.53 11.48
N LYS A 510 6.38 1.27 11.32
CA LYS A 510 6.31 0.56 10.03
C LYS A 510 4.91 0.46 9.44
N GLU A 511 3.96 1.25 9.95
CA GLU A 511 2.54 1.25 9.53
C GLU A 511 1.88 -0.15 9.58
N ASN A 512 2.38 -1.06 10.41
CA ASN A 512 1.94 -2.45 10.42
C ASN A 512 0.72 -2.62 11.36
N GLU A 513 -0.46 -2.27 10.84
CA GLU A 513 -1.77 -2.39 11.52
C GLU A 513 -1.97 -3.78 12.14
N PHE A 514 -1.69 -4.84 11.37
CA PHE A 514 -1.88 -6.22 11.80
C PHE A 514 -1.02 -6.57 13.02
N ALA A 515 0.27 -6.21 12.99
CA ALA A 515 1.18 -6.45 14.10
C ALA A 515 0.81 -5.61 15.33
N VAL A 516 0.39 -4.36 15.15
CA VAL A 516 -0.15 -3.52 16.25
C VAL A 516 -1.32 -4.22 16.90
N GLU A 517 -2.31 -4.69 16.12
CA GLU A 517 -3.45 -5.41 16.65
C GLU A 517 -3.09 -6.68 17.42
N LYS A 518 -2.19 -7.51 16.88
CA LYS A 518 -1.78 -8.78 17.53
C LYS A 518 -0.90 -8.56 18.76
N LEU A 519 -0.07 -7.52 18.78
CA LEU A 519 0.72 -7.16 19.94
C LEU A 519 -0.16 -6.66 21.09
N LEU A 520 -1.21 -5.90 20.79
CA LEU A 520 -2.21 -5.49 21.77
C LEU A 520 -3.01 -6.69 22.31
N ASP A 521 -3.44 -7.61 21.45
CA ASP A 521 -4.10 -8.86 21.86
C ASP A 521 -3.21 -9.73 22.75
N LYS A 522 -1.89 -9.74 22.50
CA LYS A 522 -0.90 -10.50 23.27
C LYS A 522 -0.56 -9.83 24.61
N SER A 523 -0.41 -8.51 24.65
CA SER A 523 -0.08 -7.78 25.88
C SER A 523 -0.42 -6.28 25.83
N GLN A 524 -1.44 -5.89 26.59
CA GLN A 524 -1.79 -4.47 26.78
C GLN A 524 -0.72 -3.67 27.55
N SER A 525 0.20 -4.32 28.29
CA SER A 525 1.22 -3.60 29.08
C SER A 525 2.21 -2.83 28.22
N LEU A 526 2.38 -3.24 26.95
CA LEU A 526 3.20 -2.57 25.94
C LEU A 526 2.79 -1.10 25.73
N MET A 527 1.53 -0.75 25.95
CA MET A 527 1.03 0.63 25.84
C MET A 527 1.60 1.60 26.89
N LYS A 528 2.20 1.08 27.97
CA LYS A 528 2.83 1.88 29.03
C LYS A 528 4.32 2.15 28.80
N MET A 529 4.93 1.47 27.82
CA MET A 529 6.35 1.65 27.52
C MET A 529 6.58 2.91 26.68
N THR A 530 7.73 3.54 26.87
CA THR A 530 8.16 4.75 26.14
C THR A 530 9.63 4.60 25.72
N LYS A 531 10.00 5.22 24.60
CA LYS A 531 11.41 5.40 24.20
C LYS A 531 12.20 6.20 25.24
N SER A 532 13.52 6.27 25.07
CA SER A 532 14.41 7.13 25.87
C SER A 532 14.07 8.63 25.79
N ASP A 533 13.42 9.11 24.74
CA ASP A 533 12.87 10.47 24.61
C ASP A 533 11.46 10.64 25.21
N GLY A 534 10.88 9.58 25.77
CA GLY A 534 9.54 9.58 26.37
C GLY A 534 8.40 9.36 25.37
N LYS A 535 8.69 9.20 24.06
CA LYS A 535 7.64 8.97 23.07
C LYS A 535 7.00 7.60 23.22
N SER A 536 5.67 7.55 23.12
CA SER A 536 4.87 6.33 23.07
C SER A 536 4.60 5.91 21.61
N ALA A 537 4.04 4.70 21.40
CA ALA A 537 3.63 4.24 20.07
C ALA A 537 2.68 5.23 19.35
N LEU A 538 1.81 5.94 20.08
CA LEU A 538 0.91 6.94 19.49
C LEU A 538 1.64 8.22 19.06
N HIS A 539 2.73 8.62 19.76
CA HIS A 539 3.57 9.73 19.30
C HIS A 539 4.25 9.39 17.96
N ILE A 540 4.75 8.15 17.84
CA ILE A 540 5.39 7.65 16.62
C ILE A 540 4.38 7.62 15.47
N ALA A 541 3.17 7.08 15.69
CA ALA A 541 2.13 7.04 14.67
C ALA A 541 1.69 8.46 14.24
N ALA A 542 1.52 9.39 15.19
CA ALA A 542 1.15 10.77 14.91
C ALA A 542 2.23 11.56 14.14
N PHE A 543 3.51 11.31 14.42
CA PHE A 543 4.63 11.96 13.72
C PHE A 543 4.84 11.47 12.28
N ASN A 544 4.28 10.32 11.90
CA ASN A 544 4.43 9.75 10.54
C ASN A 544 3.10 9.70 9.75
N ASP A 545 2.02 10.36 10.23
CA ASP A 545 0.65 10.29 9.67
C ASP A 545 0.06 8.86 9.53
N HIS A 546 0.51 7.89 10.33
CA HIS A 546 -0.01 6.51 10.32
C HIS A 546 -1.39 6.43 11.03
N ARG A 547 -2.42 6.98 10.38
CA ARG A 547 -3.76 7.24 10.95
C ARG A 547 -4.49 5.99 11.40
N GLN A 548 -4.39 4.91 10.63
CA GLN A 548 -5.04 3.63 10.92
C GLN A 548 -4.41 2.98 12.16
N VAL A 549 -3.08 2.94 12.23
CA VAL A 549 -2.32 2.56 13.43
C VAL A 549 -2.72 3.43 14.63
N ALA A 550 -2.78 4.76 14.47
CA ALA A 550 -3.20 5.66 15.55
C ALA A 550 -4.63 5.35 16.04
N SER A 551 -5.56 5.08 15.11
CA SER A 551 -6.92 4.63 15.41
C SER A 551 -6.94 3.35 16.24
N ILE A 552 -6.18 2.33 15.84
CA ILE A 552 -6.07 1.05 16.56
C ILE A 552 -5.48 1.26 17.97
N LEU A 553 -4.39 2.03 18.09
CA LEU A 553 -3.75 2.35 19.36
C LEU A 553 -4.71 3.09 20.31
N ILE A 554 -5.54 3.99 19.80
CA ILE A 554 -6.53 4.72 20.61
C ILE A 554 -7.72 3.83 20.98
N LEU A 555 -8.38 3.21 20.01
CA LEU A 555 -9.65 2.50 20.22
C LEU A 555 -9.45 1.12 20.87
N LYS A 556 -8.49 0.32 20.39
CA LYS A 556 -8.16 -1.01 20.92
C LYS A 556 -7.09 -0.91 22.03
N GLY A 557 -6.04 -0.14 21.77
CA GLY A 557 -4.94 0.08 22.72
C GLY A 557 -5.30 0.96 23.93
N LYS A 558 -6.41 1.70 23.87
CA LYS A 558 -6.82 2.68 24.90
C LYS A 558 -5.70 3.69 25.20
N ALA A 559 -4.97 4.10 24.16
CA ALA A 559 -3.89 5.07 24.27
C ALA A 559 -4.37 6.37 24.89
N ASN A 560 -3.61 6.90 25.84
CA ASN A 560 -3.82 8.27 26.31
C ASN A 560 -3.39 9.25 25.20
N VAL A 561 -4.37 9.81 24.49
CA VAL A 561 -4.19 10.84 23.44
C VAL A 561 -3.50 12.12 23.93
N ASN A 562 -3.49 12.34 25.25
CA ASN A 562 -2.88 13.48 25.93
C ASN A 562 -1.60 13.11 26.69
N PHE A 563 -1.03 11.93 26.46
CA PHE A 563 0.27 11.57 27.02
C PHE A 563 1.35 12.56 26.53
N LYS A 564 2.29 12.93 27.40
CA LYS A 564 3.38 13.87 27.11
C LYS A 564 4.72 13.14 27.04
N ASP A 565 5.54 13.44 26.04
CA ASP A 565 6.95 13.01 25.99
C ASP A 565 7.85 13.86 26.91
N LYS A 566 9.18 13.67 26.87
CA LYS A 566 10.11 14.43 27.74
C LYS A 566 10.20 15.91 27.39
N GLN A 567 9.88 16.30 26.16
CA GLN A 567 9.78 17.69 25.71
C GLN A 567 8.40 18.30 26.06
N GLY A 568 7.51 17.49 26.63
CA GLY A 568 6.16 17.89 26.98
C GLY A 568 5.19 17.90 25.81
N LEU A 569 5.62 17.43 24.63
CA LEU A 569 4.79 17.34 23.43
C LEU A 569 3.79 16.20 23.59
N THR A 570 2.58 16.39 23.07
CA THR A 570 1.59 15.31 22.91
C THR A 570 1.54 14.85 21.45
N PRO A 571 0.87 13.72 21.11
CA PRO A 571 0.67 13.33 19.72
C PRO A 571 0.02 14.43 18.86
N LEU A 572 -0.85 15.26 19.45
CA LEU A 572 -1.46 16.41 18.79
C LEU A 572 -0.46 17.52 18.47
N HIS A 573 0.54 17.76 19.34
CA HIS A 573 1.61 18.73 19.04
C HIS A 573 2.42 18.28 17.81
N LEU A 574 2.77 16.99 17.74
CA LEU A 574 3.53 16.43 16.61
C LEU A 574 2.72 16.49 15.30
N ALA A 575 1.45 16.10 15.32
CA ALA A 575 0.57 16.17 14.15
C ALA A 575 0.32 17.62 13.68
N CYS A 576 0.24 18.59 14.60
CA CYS A 576 0.16 20.00 14.25
C CYS A 576 1.50 20.56 13.72
N HIS A 577 2.64 20.11 14.23
CA HIS A 577 3.96 20.58 13.77
C HIS A 577 4.28 20.15 12.33
N GLU A 578 3.90 18.93 11.92
CA GLU A 578 4.03 18.49 10.52
C GLU A 578 2.78 18.79 9.66
N ALA A 579 1.79 19.52 10.20
CA ALA A 579 0.54 19.95 9.54
C ALA A 579 -0.34 18.81 8.96
N TYR A 580 -0.41 17.66 9.64
CA TYR A 580 -1.25 16.51 9.24
C TYR A 580 -2.72 16.69 9.63
N PHE A 581 -3.51 17.34 8.76
CA PHE A 581 -4.91 17.70 9.02
C PHE A 581 -5.80 16.52 9.49
N ASP A 582 -5.71 15.37 8.82
CA ASP A 582 -6.54 14.21 9.15
C ASP A 582 -6.11 13.52 10.46
N MET A 583 -4.80 13.48 10.77
CA MET A 583 -4.31 13.00 12.07
C MET A 583 -4.74 13.92 13.22
N VAL A 584 -4.61 15.24 13.04
CA VAL A 584 -5.11 16.25 14.00
C VAL A 584 -6.60 16.01 14.28
N LYS A 585 -7.41 15.87 13.23
CA LYS A 585 -8.84 15.59 13.34
C LYS A 585 -9.14 14.28 14.06
N LEU A 586 -8.41 13.20 13.76
CA LEU A 586 -8.55 11.89 14.42
C LEU A 586 -8.23 11.99 15.92
N LEU A 587 -7.15 12.66 16.30
CA LEU A 587 -6.76 12.85 17.70
C LEU A 587 -7.80 13.68 18.46
N MET A 588 -8.27 14.78 17.88
CA MET A 588 -9.28 15.66 18.49
C MET A 588 -10.64 14.96 18.64
N GLN A 589 -11.07 14.17 17.65
CA GLN A 589 -12.29 13.36 17.73
C GLN A 589 -12.25 12.32 18.86
N ASN A 590 -11.05 11.92 19.31
CA ASN A 590 -10.82 11.00 20.42
C ASN A 590 -10.41 11.71 21.73
N GLY A 591 -10.64 13.02 21.85
CA GLY A 591 -10.48 13.77 23.11
C GLY A 591 -9.09 14.34 23.38
N ALA A 592 -8.27 14.56 22.34
CA ALA A 592 -7.03 15.31 22.49
C ALA A 592 -7.32 16.77 22.91
N ASP A 593 -6.67 17.25 23.96
CA ASP A 593 -6.81 18.61 24.48
C ASP A 593 -5.91 19.58 23.69
N VAL A 594 -6.56 20.49 22.97
CA VAL A 594 -5.95 21.51 22.11
C VAL A 594 -5.22 22.63 22.88
N ASN A 595 -5.30 22.64 24.22
CA ASN A 595 -4.71 23.66 25.08
C ASN A 595 -3.55 23.17 25.96
N ILE A 596 -3.18 21.88 25.90
CA ILE A 596 -1.97 21.39 26.58
C ILE A 596 -0.77 22.18 26.07
N LYS A 597 0.12 22.54 27.00
CA LYS A 597 1.41 23.16 26.71
C LYS A 597 2.54 22.13 26.73
N ASP A 598 3.51 22.30 25.84
CA ASP A 598 4.83 21.67 25.93
C ASP A 598 5.73 22.36 26.98
N ASN A 599 7.02 22.01 27.00
CA ASN A 599 7.97 22.59 27.96
C ASN A 599 8.35 24.04 27.63
N ASP A 600 8.23 24.49 26.37
CA ASP A 600 8.43 25.89 25.95
C ASP A 600 7.18 26.74 26.18
N GLY A 601 6.10 26.11 26.66
CA GLY A 601 4.81 26.74 26.93
C GLY A 601 3.95 26.90 25.68
N ASP A 602 4.40 26.40 24.53
CA ASP A 602 3.68 26.42 23.28
C ASP A 602 2.55 25.38 23.31
N THR A 603 1.42 25.74 22.71
CA THR A 603 0.28 24.82 22.49
C THR A 603 0.26 24.34 21.04
N PRO A 604 -0.55 23.35 20.65
CA PRO A 604 -0.66 22.94 19.24
C PRO A 604 -0.99 24.10 18.28
N LEU A 605 -1.72 25.12 18.75
CA LEU A 605 -2.01 26.33 17.98
C LEU A 605 -0.80 27.29 17.87
N HIS A 606 0.09 27.34 18.86
CA HIS A 606 1.38 28.03 18.72
C HIS A 606 2.24 27.34 17.67
N LEU A 607 2.35 26.00 17.73
CA LEU A 607 3.19 25.23 16.81
C LEU A 607 2.75 25.41 15.35
N ILE A 608 1.47 25.17 15.01
CA ILE A 608 0.97 25.27 13.63
C ILE A 608 1.15 26.66 13.00
N LEU A 609 1.10 27.74 13.81
CA LEU A 609 1.30 29.11 13.34
C LEU A 609 2.80 29.50 13.33
N GLY A 610 3.59 28.95 14.25
CA GLY A 610 5.01 29.23 14.42
C GLY A 610 5.95 28.50 13.44
N ILE A 611 5.46 27.49 12.70
CA ILE A 611 6.28 26.66 11.79
C ILE A 611 7.03 27.52 10.78
N GLN A 612 8.37 27.48 10.86
CA GLN A 612 9.24 28.10 9.87
C GLN A 612 9.08 27.39 8.51
N GLN A 613 9.33 28.07 7.40
CA GLN A 613 9.87 27.36 6.23
C GLN A 613 11.17 26.69 6.71
N ARG A 614 11.26 25.35 6.67
CA ARG A 614 12.49 24.65 7.10
C ARG A 614 13.64 25.16 6.23
N PRO A 615 14.75 25.69 6.80
CA PRO A 615 16.00 25.72 6.04
C PRO A 615 16.37 24.26 5.69
N PRO A 616 17.06 24.00 4.57
CA PRO A 616 17.50 22.65 4.25
C PRO A 616 18.47 22.14 5.32
N VAL A 617 17.97 21.31 6.25
CA VAL A 617 18.76 20.79 7.36
C VAL A 617 19.67 19.68 6.83
N THR A 618 20.93 20.00 6.60
CA THR A 618 21.97 19.03 6.28
C THR A 618 22.29 18.17 7.50
N GLY A 619 22.05 16.86 7.40
CA GLY A 619 22.31 15.89 8.47
C GLY A 619 21.44 14.64 8.34
N LEU A 620 21.76 13.61 9.11
CA LEU A 620 21.14 12.29 9.00
C LEU A 620 19.61 12.29 9.26
N LEU A 621 19.10 13.28 9.99
CA LEU A 621 17.67 13.49 10.22
C LEU A 621 16.95 14.12 9.00
N GLY A 622 17.67 14.89 8.18
CA GLY A 622 17.13 15.53 6.96
C GLY A 622 16.98 14.58 5.78
N LEU A 623 17.70 13.46 5.77
CA LEU A 623 17.63 12.44 4.71
C LEU A 623 16.40 11.51 4.80
N MET A 624 15.65 11.55 5.91
CA MET A 624 14.43 10.73 6.10
C MET A 624 13.12 11.52 5.97
N LEU A 625 13.16 12.86 5.95
CA LEU A 625 11.96 13.71 5.92
C LEU A 625 11.68 14.28 4.53
N MET A 626 11.27 13.41 3.60
CA MET A 626 10.74 13.82 2.28
C MET A 626 9.21 13.84 2.30
N ALA A 627 8.62 14.87 2.92
CA ALA A 627 7.18 15.08 2.95
C ALA A 627 6.78 16.55 2.67
N GLN A 628 6.52 16.81 1.39
CA GLN A 628 5.57 17.79 0.82
C GLN A 628 5.71 19.30 1.14
N PRO A 629 5.34 20.18 0.19
CA PRO A 629 5.30 21.63 0.42
C PRO A 629 4.18 21.98 1.40
N ASN A 630 4.52 22.79 2.41
CA ASN A 630 3.55 23.37 3.33
C ASN A 630 2.67 24.40 2.58
N ASP A 631 1.47 24.02 2.16
CA ASP A 631 0.45 24.98 1.74
C ASP A 631 -0.09 25.72 2.97
N ASP A 632 0.00 27.07 2.95
CA ASP A 632 -0.59 27.96 3.96
C ASP A 632 -2.09 27.66 4.18
N ASN A 633 -2.76 27.11 3.17
CA ASN A 633 -4.14 26.63 3.22
C ASN A 633 -4.38 25.54 4.29
N ASP A 634 -3.52 24.53 4.39
CA ASP A 634 -3.70 23.43 5.34
C ASP A 634 -3.33 23.87 6.76
N ARG A 635 -2.30 24.71 6.90
CA ARG A 635 -2.00 25.40 8.17
C ARG A 635 -3.18 26.23 8.66
N PHE A 636 -3.82 26.99 7.77
CA PHE A 636 -5.02 27.77 8.07
C PHE A 636 -6.21 26.88 8.47
N LYS A 637 -6.47 25.78 7.75
CA LYS A 637 -7.54 24.81 8.09
C LYS A 637 -7.32 24.19 9.48
N ILE A 638 -6.09 23.77 9.80
CA ILE A 638 -5.76 23.20 11.11
C ILE A 638 -5.91 24.25 12.22
N ALA A 639 -5.42 25.48 12.01
CA ALA A 639 -5.61 26.56 12.97
C ALA A 639 -7.10 26.85 13.23
N CYS A 640 -7.93 26.89 12.18
CA CYS A 640 -9.38 27.02 12.30
C CYS A 640 -10.01 25.85 13.07
N LEU A 641 -9.65 24.61 12.74
CA LEU A 641 -10.15 23.41 13.42
C LEU A 641 -9.82 23.41 14.92
N LEU A 642 -8.60 23.81 15.30
CA LEU A 642 -8.19 23.98 16.70
C LEU A 642 -9.01 25.06 17.40
N MET A 643 -9.20 26.23 16.78
CA MET A 643 -10.01 27.33 17.35
C MET A 643 -11.48 26.92 17.53
N GLU A 644 -12.08 26.19 16.57
CA GLU A 644 -13.45 25.66 16.68
C GLU A 644 -13.61 24.69 17.85
N ASN A 645 -12.53 24.01 18.23
CA ASN A 645 -12.46 23.12 19.38
C ASN A 645 -11.92 23.81 20.65
N LYS A 646 -12.05 25.13 20.73
CA LYS A 646 -11.72 25.97 21.90
C LYS A 646 -10.22 26.07 22.22
N ALA A 647 -9.35 26.03 21.22
CA ALA A 647 -7.96 26.43 21.39
C ALA A 647 -7.88 27.93 21.78
N ASN A 648 -7.19 28.23 22.88
CA ASN A 648 -7.13 29.57 23.44
C ASN A 648 -6.08 30.43 22.70
N ILE A 649 -6.59 31.32 21.84
CA ILE A 649 -5.80 32.29 21.06
C ILE A 649 -5.06 33.35 21.90
N GLN A 650 -5.37 33.48 23.20
CA GLN A 650 -4.73 34.43 24.12
C GLN A 650 -3.75 33.77 25.09
N THR A 651 -3.62 32.44 25.09
CA THR A 651 -2.59 31.76 25.86
C THR A 651 -1.22 32.23 25.39
N THR A 652 -0.34 32.61 26.31
CA THR A 652 1.07 32.91 25.99
C THR A 652 1.97 31.72 26.27
N ASN A 653 3.01 31.54 25.45
CA ASN A 653 4.12 30.64 25.74
C ASN A 653 5.12 31.22 26.75
N ASN A 654 6.21 30.51 27.07
CA ASN A 654 7.20 30.97 28.04
C ASN A 654 7.94 32.25 27.59
N ASN A 655 7.91 32.57 26.29
CA ASN A 655 8.44 33.82 25.73
C ASN A 655 7.41 34.98 25.78
N GLY A 656 6.25 34.79 26.43
CA GLY A 656 5.20 35.78 26.54
C GLY A 656 4.42 36.04 25.24
N LYS A 657 4.61 35.21 24.20
CA LYS A 657 3.97 35.39 22.88
C LYS A 657 2.71 34.54 22.77
N THR A 658 1.66 35.08 22.15
CA THR A 658 0.44 34.33 21.77
C THR A 658 0.60 33.61 20.43
N PRO A 659 -0.29 32.67 20.05
CA PRO A 659 -0.24 31.97 18.76
C PRO A 659 -0.19 32.91 17.55
N LEU A 660 -0.93 34.02 17.58
CA LEU A 660 -0.93 35.03 16.52
C LEU A 660 0.35 35.89 16.47
N GLN A 661 1.08 35.99 17.58
CA GLN A 661 2.35 36.70 17.66
C GLN A 661 3.54 35.83 17.23
N VAL A 662 3.44 34.50 17.34
CA VAL A 662 4.41 33.57 16.74
C VAL A 662 4.14 33.31 15.24
N CYS A 663 2.93 33.64 14.76
CA CYS A 663 2.54 33.44 13.35
C CYS A 663 3.44 34.21 12.38
N ARG A 664 4.18 33.47 11.53
CA ARG A 664 5.17 34.05 10.59
C ARG A 664 4.63 34.32 9.19
N SER A 665 3.70 33.50 8.68
CA SER A 665 3.03 33.82 7.41
C SER A 665 2.01 34.93 7.64
N GLN A 666 2.24 36.09 7.03
CA GLN A 666 1.29 37.20 7.09
C GLN A 666 -0.04 36.85 6.40
N ARG A 667 -0.03 35.95 5.41
CA ARG A 667 -1.24 35.44 4.74
C ARG A 667 -2.10 34.63 5.71
N VAL A 668 -1.50 33.64 6.39
CA VAL A 668 -2.21 32.83 7.41
C VAL A 668 -2.65 33.72 8.57
N LYS A 669 -1.79 34.64 9.04
CA LYS A 669 -2.13 35.59 10.10
C LYS A 669 -3.37 36.42 9.75
N ASN A 670 -3.38 37.06 8.58
CA ASN A 670 -4.52 37.84 8.10
C ASN A 670 -5.80 36.97 7.99
N ALA A 671 -5.68 35.74 7.48
CA ALA A 671 -6.81 34.83 7.35
C ALA A 671 -7.38 34.41 8.72
N VAL A 672 -6.52 34.08 9.69
CA VAL A 672 -6.92 33.75 11.07
C VAL A 672 -7.53 34.97 11.77
N GLU A 673 -6.94 36.16 11.64
CA GLU A 673 -7.51 37.40 12.19
C GLU A 673 -8.90 37.72 11.60
N ASN A 674 -9.08 37.55 10.29
CA ASN A 674 -10.38 37.71 9.64
C ASN A 674 -11.41 36.68 10.12
N TYR A 675 -11.02 35.41 10.24
CA TYR A 675 -11.86 34.34 10.78
C TYR A 675 -12.33 34.65 12.22
N ILE A 676 -11.42 35.13 13.08
CA ILE A 676 -11.74 35.53 14.45
C ILE A 676 -12.74 36.71 14.46
N ARG A 677 -12.53 37.73 13.61
CA ARG A 677 -13.44 38.89 13.50
C ARG A 677 -14.85 38.48 13.06
N GLN A 678 -14.98 37.55 12.13
CA GLN A 678 -16.28 37.05 11.66
C GLN A 678 -17.04 36.20 12.70
N LYS A 679 -16.33 35.58 13.65
CA LYS A 679 -16.91 34.70 14.68
C LYS A 679 -17.25 35.42 16.00
N GLN A 680 -16.84 36.67 16.19
CA GLN A 680 -17.26 37.46 17.36
C GLN A 680 -18.73 37.91 17.22
N PRO A 681 -19.57 37.77 18.26
CA PRO A 681 -20.97 38.19 18.20
C PRO A 681 -21.05 39.72 18.08
N GLN A 682 -21.54 40.21 16.95
CA GLN A 682 -21.71 41.65 16.72
C GLN A 682 -22.71 42.24 17.73
N GLN A 683 -22.27 43.23 18.50
CA GLN A 683 -23.18 44.13 19.19
C GLN A 683 -23.97 44.92 18.14
N GLN A 684 -25.29 44.82 18.21
CA GLN A 684 -26.20 45.37 17.19
C GLN A 684 -26.09 46.90 17.08
N LYS A 685 -25.97 47.40 15.85
CA LYS A 685 -26.46 48.72 15.44
C LYS A 685 -27.19 48.59 14.09
N PRO A 686 -28.22 49.42 13.84
CA PRO A 686 -29.22 49.14 12.81
C PRO A 686 -28.67 49.31 11.39
N ALA A 687 -29.09 48.40 10.50
CA ALA A 687 -28.62 48.36 9.12
C ALA A 687 -29.21 49.52 8.29
N THR A 688 -28.34 50.37 7.75
CA THR A 688 -28.65 51.15 6.54
C THR A 688 -28.26 50.33 5.31
N THR A 689 -29.22 50.12 4.43
CA THR A 689 -29.09 49.31 3.21
C THR A 689 -28.04 49.88 2.25
N ARG A 690 -27.03 49.07 1.88
CA ARG A 690 -26.35 49.05 0.57
C ARG A 690 -25.85 47.63 0.30
N GLY A 691 -26.00 47.17 -0.94
CA GLY A 691 -26.00 45.74 -1.28
C GLY A 691 -24.69 45.17 -1.81
N ALA A 692 -24.72 43.86 -2.04
CA ALA A 692 -23.85 43.04 -2.90
C ALA A 692 -22.34 43.36 -2.87
N THR A 693 -21.63 42.78 -1.89
CA THR A 693 -20.21 42.46 -2.07
C THR A 693 -20.10 41.19 -2.91
N GLY A 694 -19.86 41.32 -4.21
CA GLY A 694 -19.63 40.19 -5.12
C GLY A 694 -18.26 39.55 -4.92
N ASP A 695 -18.05 38.87 -3.78
CA ASP A 695 -16.88 38.04 -3.52
C ASP A 695 -17.27 36.56 -3.65
N PRO A 696 -16.97 35.89 -4.79
CA PRO A 696 -17.37 34.52 -5.04
C PRO A 696 -16.72 33.51 -4.07
N PHE A 697 -15.71 33.92 -3.30
CA PHE A 697 -15.06 33.06 -2.31
C PHE A 697 -15.87 32.94 -1.01
N VAL A 698 -16.63 33.99 -0.64
CA VAL A 698 -17.50 33.97 0.55
C VAL A 698 -18.77 33.16 0.29
N ASP A 699 -19.38 33.33 -0.88
CA ASP A 699 -20.56 32.55 -1.30
C ASP A 699 -20.23 31.06 -1.45
N LEU A 700 -19.04 30.72 -1.96
CA LEU A 700 -18.57 29.33 -2.02
C LEU A 700 -18.33 28.73 -0.63
N LEU A 701 -17.82 29.53 0.33
CA LEU A 701 -17.66 29.09 1.73
C LEU A 701 -19.02 28.82 2.40
N ALA A 702 -20.01 29.66 2.13
CA ALA A 702 -21.38 29.48 2.63
C ALA A 702 -22.02 28.21 2.03
N ALA A 703 -21.84 27.96 0.73
CA ALA A 703 -22.35 26.76 0.07
C ALA A 703 -21.71 25.45 0.59
N LEU A 704 -20.41 25.45 0.90
CA LEU A 704 -19.68 24.27 1.36
C LEU A 704 -19.98 23.84 2.82
N LEU A 705 -20.53 24.74 3.64
CA LEU A 705 -20.82 24.48 5.07
C LEU A 705 -22.27 24.02 5.32
N VAL A 706 -23.13 24.03 4.29
CA VAL A 706 -24.55 23.69 4.37
C VAL A 706 -24.74 22.19 4.13
N LYS A 707 -25.04 21.45 5.20
CA LYS A 707 -25.45 20.03 5.07
C LYS A 707 -26.89 19.95 4.55
N PRO A 708 -27.17 19.17 3.49
CA PRO A 708 -28.55 18.91 3.07
C PRO A 708 -29.28 18.07 4.11
N CYS A 709 -30.61 18.24 4.18
CA CYS A 709 -31.50 17.48 5.03
C CYS A 709 -31.36 15.98 4.75
N ALA A 710 -31.02 15.18 5.77
CA ALA A 710 -30.84 13.74 5.62
C ALA A 710 -32.11 12.99 5.17
N ASN A 711 -33.29 13.64 5.26
CA ASN A 711 -34.58 13.07 4.87
C ASN A 711 -34.98 13.45 3.43
N CYS A 712 -35.22 14.73 3.13
CA CYS A 712 -35.65 15.15 1.77
C CYS A 712 -34.49 15.48 0.81
N ARG A 713 -33.28 15.74 1.31
CA ARG A 713 -32.09 16.21 0.56
C ARG A 713 -32.22 17.55 -0.18
N GLU A 714 -33.43 18.08 -0.34
CA GLU A 714 -33.75 19.36 -0.99
C GLU A 714 -33.47 20.57 -0.06
N ASN A 715 -33.94 20.50 1.19
CA ASN A 715 -33.84 21.60 2.16
C ASN A 715 -32.60 21.48 3.07
N VAL A 716 -32.17 22.58 3.69
CA VAL A 716 -31.00 22.62 4.61
C VAL A 716 -31.26 21.87 5.91
N ALA A 717 -30.25 21.19 6.48
CA ALA A 717 -30.31 20.56 7.81
C ALA A 717 -30.21 21.59 8.96
N ASN A 718 -31.25 22.42 9.15
CA ASN A 718 -31.31 23.50 10.14
C ASN A 718 -31.97 23.13 11.49
N ALA A 719 -32.87 22.15 11.53
CA ALA A 719 -33.67 21.84 12.72
C ALA A 719 -32.85 21.14 13.82
N LYS A 720 -32.87 21.71 15.03
CA LYS A 720 -32.16 21.20 16.20
C LYS A 720 -33.08 20.34 17.07
N PHE A 721 -32.70 19.08 17.30
CA PHE A 721 -33.40 18.18 18.23
C PHE A 721 -32.93 18.38 19.68
N VAL A 722 -33.86 18.51 20.63
CA VAL A 722 -33.60 18.65 22.08
C VAL A 722 -33.95 17.32 22.77
N PRO A 723 -33.13 16.80 23.71
CA PRO A 723 -31.96 17.44 24.33
C PRO A 723 -30.63 17.28 23.58
N CYS A 724 -30.54 16.37 22.60
CA CYS A 724 -29.25 15.92 22.05
C CYS A 724 -28.47 16.95 21.20
N GLY A 725 -29.10 18.04 20.77
CA GLY A 725 -28.47 19.15 20.05
C GLY A 725 -28.18 18.91 18.56
N HIS A 726 -28.41 17.71 18.02
CA HIS A 726 -28.12 17.38 16.64
C HIS A 726 -28.98 18.16 15.63
N LYS A 727 -28.35 18.58 14.52
CA LYS A 727 -28.98 19.17 13.33
C LYS A 727 -28.74 18.28 12.11
N LEU A 728 -29.78 17.61 11.64
CA LEU A 728 -29.69 16.54 10.62
C LEU A 728 -30.73 16.65 9.50
N VAL A 729 -31.82 17.36 9.75
CA VAL A 729 -32.97 17.47 8.85
C VAL A 729 -33.48 18.91 8.83
N CYS A 730 -34.25 19.27 7.80
CA CYS A 730 -34.90 20.58 7.74
C CYS A 730 -36.04 20.70 8.74
N GLU A 731 -36.53 21.93 8.94
CA GLU A 731 -37.62 22.25 9.87
C GLU A 731 -38.88 21.41 9.61
N GLU A 732 -39.35 21.33 8.36
CA GLU A 732 -40.50 20.49 7.96
C GLU A 732 -40.26 19.00 8.21
N CYS A 733 -39.10 18.47 7.80
CA CYS A 733 -38.78 17.05 7.97
C CYS A 733 -38.63 16.68 9.44
N SER A 734 -38.20 17.61 10.30
CA SER A 734 -38.01 17.37 11.74
C SER A 734 -39.29 16.95 12.45
N LEU A 735 -40.45 17.41 11.97
CA LEU A 735 -41.77 17.08 12.49
C LEU A 735 -42.10 15.58 12.37
N ARG A 736 -41.47 14.87 11.42
CA ARG A 736 -41.67 13.42 11.19
C ARG A 736 -40.88 12.52 12.15
N PHE A 737 -39.99 13.08 12.97
CA PHE A 737 -39.10 12.32 13.86
C PHE A 737 -39.48 12.48 15.33
N ASN A 738 -39.90 11.39 15.98
CA ASN A 738 -40.12 11.33 17.44
C ASN A 738 -38.86 10.91 18.22
N VAL A 739 -37.83 10.42 17.52
CA VAL A 739 -36.48 10.11 18.05
C VAL A 739 -35.43 10.71 17.12
N CYS A 740 -34.30 11.15 17.67
CA CYS A 740 -33.21 11.72 16.89
C CYS A 740 -32.59 10.64 15.97
N PRO A 741 -32.48 10.86 14.65
CA PRO A 741 -31.99 9.83 13.73
C PRO A 741 -30.52 9.43 13.92
N GLN A 742 -29.69 10.26 14.56
CA GLN A 742 -28.27 9.95 14.84
C GLN A 742 -28.04 9.25 16.18
N CYS A 743 -28.68 9.70 17.26
CA CYS A 743 -28.40 9.20 18.63
C CYS A 743 -29.58 8.44 19.27
N ARG A 744 -30.69 8.23 18.53
CA ARG A 744 -31.92 7.52 18.96
C ARG A 744 -32.64 8.09 20.20
N LEU A 745 -32.14 9.16 20.84
CA LEU A 745 -32.79 9.81 21.97
C LEU A 745 -34.18 10.38 21.60
N PRO A 746 -35.19 10.30 22.49
CA PRO A 746 -36.51 10.92 22.28
C PRO A 746 -36.43 12.42 22.04
N VAL A 747 -37.21 12.92 21.08
CA VAL A 747 -37.29 14.34 20.75
C VAL A 747 -38.28 15.03 21.69
N GLN A 748 -37.76 15.83 22.62
CA GLN A 748 -38.56 16.62 23.56
C GLN A 748 -38.99 17.97 22.98
N ALA A 749 -38.14 18.57 22.13
CA ALA A 749 -38.46 19.78 21.39
C ALA A 749 -37.64 19.85 20.09
N ARG A 750 -38.13 20.65 19.15
CA ARG A 750 -37.50 20.95 17.85
C ARG A 750 -37.33 22.46 17.77
N LEU A 751 -36.12 22.94 17.48
CA LEU A 751 -35.82 24.37 17.39
C LEU A 751 -35.30 24.74 15.99
N ASP A 752 -35.76 25.88 15.47
CA ASP A 752 -35.28 26.45 14.21
C ASP A 752 -33.86 27.05 14.36
N ASN A 753 -33.33 27.63 13.29
CA ASN A 753 -32.02 28.30 13.34
C ASN A 753 -31.97 29.54 14.27
N GLN A 754 -33.11 30.11 14.65
CA GLN A 754 -33.25 31.26 15.54
C GLN A 754 -33.56 30.85 17.00
N GLY A 755 -33.71 29.55 17.28
CA GLY A 755 -34.04 29.03 18.60
C GLY A 755 -35.54 29.01 18.94
N ARG A 756 -36.43 29.29 17.98
CA ARG A 756 -37.89 29.22 18.14
C ARG A 756 -38.36 27.78 18.01
N ARG A 757 -39.46 27.41 18.70
CA ARG A 757 -40.02 26.04 18.60
C ARG A 757 -40.68 25.81 17.25
N ILE A 758 -40.32 24.71 16.60
CA ILE A 758 -40.96 24.22 15.38
C ILE A 758 -42.19 23.40 15.81
N VAL A 759 -43.37 23.84 15.40
CA VAL A 759 -44.68 23.23 15.66
C VAL A 759 -45.42 23.04 14.33
N LEU A 760 -46.35 22.09 14.30
CA LEU A 760 -47.32 21.97 13.22
C LEU A 760 -48.35 23.11 13.36
N GLU A 761 -48.57 23.89 12.30
CA GLU A 761 -49.77 24.70 12.18
C GLU A 761 -50.97 23.81 11.86
N ASP A 762 -52.17 24.24 12.26
CA ASP A 762 -53.37 23.39 12.34
C ASP A 762 -53.85 22.88 10.96
N PRO A 763 -54.44 21.68 10.84
CA PRO A 763 -54.83 21.07 9.55
C PRO A 763 -56.02 21.73 8.81
N CYS A 764 -56.33 23.00 9.07
CA CYS A 764 -57.65 23.59 8.79
C CYS A 764 -57.67 24.84 7.88
N GLN A 765 -56.56 25.25 7.24
CA GLN A 765 -56.58 26.31 6.23
C GLN A 765 -55.60 26.07 5.07
N VAL A 766 -56.10 25.48 3.97
CA VAL A 766 -56.15 26.06 2.60
C VAL A 766 -57.27 25.29 1.86
N GLN A 767 -58.21 26.01 1.24
CA GLN A 767 -59.21 25.47 0.31
C GLN A 767 -58.72 25.55 -1.14
#